data_AF-A0A7J7EZ04-F1
#
_entry.id   AF-A0A7J7EZ04-F1
#
_cell.length_a   1.000
_cell.length_b   1.000
_cell.length_c   1.000
_cell.angle_alpha   90.00
_cell.angle_beta   90.00
_cell.angle_gamma   90.00
#
_symmetry.space_group_name_H-M   'P 1'
#
loop_
_entity.id
_entity.type
_entity.pdbx_description
1 polymer ?
#
loop_
_entity_poly.entity_id
_entity_poly.type
_entity_poly.pdbx_seq_one_letter_code
_entity_poly.pdbx_strand_id
1 'polypeptide(L)'
;MATLLSHPKRRPPLLRQAIKIRRRRVGELQDPLPQRAQERALLYEEALYTVLHRLGQPEPNHVGEASELLRYLQEAFHMEPQEHQQMLQRVRELEKPTFCLKATVKQAKGILGKDVSGFSDPYCLLGIEQGVGVLGGSPGSRRRQKAVVRHTIPEEQTHRTQVITQTLNPVWDETFILEFEDISNASFRLDMWDLDTVESVRQKLGELTDLHGLRRIFKEARKDKGQDDFLGNVDLRCREDQWYPLEPCTETYPDRGQCHLQFQLIHKRRATAASRSQPSYTVHLHLLQQLVSHEVTQHQAGSTSWDGSLSPQAATILFLHATQKDLSDFHQSMAQWLAYSRLYQSLEFPSSCLLHPITSIEYQWIQGRLKAEQLEELATSFSSLLAYGLSLIRRFRSVFPLSVSDSPARLQSLLRVLIQMCKMKAFGELCPSSAPLPHLVIEALRTGTVEWFHLKQQHHQPMVQGMLEAGKALLNLVQDIVGDLHQCQHTWNKIFHNALKIDLFSMAFLELQWLVAKRVQDHTAAVGGSVSPEMGESLFQLYISLKELFQLGPVPSERDGVLALDGFHRWFQPAIPSWLQKTYSVALARVQRAVQMDELVPLGELTKHSTSAVDLSTCFAQISHTARQLDWPDPEEAFMITVKFVEDTCRLALVYCSLIKARARELSTGQKDQGQAADMLCVVVNDMEQLRLVIGKLPTQLAWEVLEQRVGAVLEQGQLQNTLHAQLQGALAGLGHEIRTGVRTLAKQLEVGIATHIQKLVGIRESVLPEDAILPLMKFLEVKLCYMNTNLVQENFSSLLTLLWTHTLTVLVEVAASQRSCPLASSRLKVVLQNLEICFYAEGCGLPPEALHTATFQALQRDLELQAASSQELIQKYFCSRIQQQVRLPSSAVLTAHLEPCLTRSAPADTAHAPHPQAETTSEELGAVTVKASYRASEQKLRVELLSASSLLPLDSNGSSDPFVQLTLEPRHEFPELAPRETQKHKKDLHPLFDETFEFLVPAEPCQKDGACLLLTVLDHDTLGADDLEGEAFLPLRSVPGLTGTQEPGEVPQIRLPLTYPAPNGDPILQLLESRKGDREAQVFVRLRRQRAKQASQHAPRPGQ
;
A
#
# COMPACT_ATOMS: atom_id res chain seq x y z
N MET A 1 -4.91 3.08 24.67
CA MET A 1 -4.32 2.69 25.98
C MET A 1 -2.99 2.00 25.71
N ALA A 2 -1.92 2.42 26.40
CA ALA A 2 -0.59 1.83 26.27
C ALA A 2 -0.22 1.06 27.56
N THR A 3 0.85 0.27 27.47
CA THR A 3 1.49 -0.54 28.53
C THR A 3 0.72 -1.78 29.01
N LEU A 4 1.34 -2.97 28.87
CA LEU A 4 1.78 -3.81 29.99
C LEU A 4 2.67 -4.98 29.51
N LEU A 5 3.84 -5.10 30.16
CA LEU A 5 4.64 -6.32 30.40
C LEU A 5 5.31 -7.07 29.22
N SER A 6 6.56 -6.66 28.95
CA SER A 6 7.60 -7.48 28.33
C SER A 6 8.17 -8.51 29.32
N HIS A 7 7.88 -9.81 29.13
CA HIS A 7 8.65 -10.88 29.76
C HIS A 7 9.84 -11.31 28.87
N PRO A 8 11.03 -11.57 29.44
CA PRO A 8 12.18 -12.04 28.66
C PRO A 8 11.96 -13.49 28.22
N LYS A 9 11.74 -13.71 26.91
CA LYS A 9 11.63 -15.06 26.32
C LYS A 9 12.88 -15.88 26.68
N ARG A 10 12.68 -17.00 27.37
CA ARG A 10 13.73 -18.00 27.65
C ARG A 10 14.37 -18.44 26.32
N ARG A 11 15.70 -18.39 26.23
CA ARG A 11 16.45 -18.87 25.04
C ARG A 11 16.08 -20.34 24.71
N PRO A 12 15.97 -20.73 23.42
CA PRO A 12 15.53 -22.07 23.04
C PRO A 12 16.42 -23.21 23.61
N PRO A 13 15.84 -24.38 23.93
CA PRO A 13 16.58 -25.49 24.53
C PRO A 13 17.69 -26.05 23.63
N LEU A 14 17.54 -25.97 22.29
CA LEU A 14 18.55 -26.44 21.34
C LEU A 14 19.87 -25.68 21.44
N LEU A 15 19.86 -24.37 21.73
CA LEU A 15 21.10 -23.63 21.98
C LEU A 15 21.80 -24.20 23.23
N ARG A 16 21.05 -24.49 24.29
CA ARG A 16 21.59 -25.11 25.51
C ARG A 16 22.08 -26.54 25.28
N GLN A 17 21.48 -27.32 24.38
CA GLN A 17 21.92 -28.68 24.05
C GLN A 17 23.15 -28.70 23.13
N ALA A 18 23.18 -27.88 22.07
CA ALA A 18 24.35 -27.75 21.21
C ALA A 18 25.56 -27.19 22.00
N ILE A 19 25.34 -26.17 22.85
CA ILE A 19 26.37 -25.65 23.76
C ILE A 19 26.74 -26.70 24.83
N LYS A 20 25.82 -27.52 25.35
CA LYS A 20 26.18 -28.62 26.27
C LYS A 20 27.00 -29.73 25.59
N ILE A 21 26.70 -30.08 24.34
CA ILE A 21 27.43 -31.12 23.59
C ILE A 21 28.83 -30.60 23.18
N ARG A 22 28.94 -29.32 22.78
CA ARG A 22 30.26 -28.66 22.58
C ARG A 22 31.04 -28.51 23.88
N ARG A 23 30.43 -28.06 24.98
CA ARG A 23 31.08 -27.98 26.31
C ARG A 23 31.49 -29.36 26.84
N ARG A 24 30.74 -30.43 26.56
CA ARG A 24 31.19 -31.80 26.86
C ARG A 24 32.44 -32.18 26.08
N ARG A 25 32.52 -31.92 24.76
CA ARG A 25 33.76 -32.17 24.00
C ARG A 25 34.95 -31.33 24.45
N VAL A 26 34.74 -30.09 24.89
CA VAL A 26 35.82 -29.27 25.47
C VAL A 26 36.27 -29.81 26.84
N GLY A 27 35.35 -30.30 27.67
CA GLY A 27 35.68 -30.98 28.93
C GLY A 27 36.32 -32.36 28.75
N GLU A 28 35.87 -33.13 27.76
CA GLU A 28 36.44 -34.45 27.37
C GLU A 28 37.83 -34.31 26.71
N LEU A 29 38.22 -33.09 26.30
CA LEU A 29 39.59 -32.76 25.89
C LEU A 29 40.49 -32.33 27.06
N GLN A 30 39.94 -32.17 28.28
CA GLN A 30 40.65 -31.71 29.48
C GLN A 30 41.02 -32.82 30.48
N ASP A 31 40.65 -34.09 30.23
CA ASP A 31 41.28 -35.23 30.92
C ASP A 31 42.57 -35.63 30.19
N PRO A 32 43.77 -35.43 30.77
CA PRO A 32 45.02 -35.74 30.09
C PRO A 32 45.33 -37.24 30.16
N LEU A 33 45.28 -37.91 28.99
CA LEU A 33 46.04 -39.13 28.77
C LEU A 33 47.52 -38.87 29.14
N PRO A 34 48.21 -39.78 29.87
CA PRO A 34 49.52 -39.49 30.46
C PRO A 34 50.60 -39.05 29.44
N GLN A 35 50.52 -39.51 28.19
CA GLN A 35 51.39 -39.06 27.10
C GLN A 35 51.27 -37.55 26.80
N ARG A 36 50.04 -36.99 26.79
CA ARG A 36 49.82 -35.56 26.52
C ARG A 36 50.33 -34.65 27.64
N ALA A 37 50.28 -35.12 28.88
CA ALA A 37 50.86 -34.39 30.01
C ALA A 37 52.40 -34.30 29.87
N GLN A 38 53.04 -35.39 29.46
CA GLN A 38 54.48 -35.43 29.22
C GLN A 38 54.90 -34.53 28.04
N GLU A 39 54.17 -34.56 26.93
CA GLU A 39 54.41 -33.68 25.77
C GLU A 39 54.26 -32.18 26.13
N ARG A 40 53.23 -31.83 26.91
CA ARG A 40 53.00 -30.45 27.39
C ARG A 40 54.14 -29.97 28.28
N ALA A 41 54.65 -30.81 29.18
CA ALA A 41 55.78 -30.49 30.05
C ALA A 41 57.08 -30.27 29.27
N LEU A 42 57.35 -31.10 28.24
CA LEU A 42 58.51 -30.94 27.34
C LEU A 42 58.43 -29.64 26.52
N LEU A 43 57.23 -29.28 26.04
CA LEU A 43 57.00 -28.04 25.30
C LEU A 43 57.16 -26.80 26.20
N TYR A 44 56.72 -26.88 27.45
CA TYR A 44 56.90 -25.83 28.44
C TYR A 44 58.38 -25.64 28.83
N GLU A 45 59.15 -26.72 28.99
CA GLU A 45 60.60 -26.68 29.19
C GLU A 45 61.31 -25.88 28.08
N GLU A 46 60.96 -26.12 26.82
CA GLU A 46 61.50 -25.40 25.66
C GLU A 46 61.10 -23.91 25.64
N ALA A 47 59.86 -23.59 26.01
CA ALA A 47 59.37 -22.22 26.06
C ALA A 47 60.09 -21.40 27.15
N LEU A 48 60.26 -21.97 28.34
CA LEU A 48 61.05 -21.37 29.42
C LEU A 48 62.52 -21.17 29.01
N TYR A 49 63.14 -22.16 28.36
CA TYR A 49 64.53 -22.09 27.88
C TYR A 49 64.71 -21.00 26.81
N THR A 50 63.74 -20.85 25.91
CA THR A 50 63.69 -19.80 24.87
C THR A 50 63.72 -18.40 25.49
N VAL A 51 62.94 -18.16 26.55
CA VAL A 51 62.87 -16.87 27.25
C VAL A 51 64.13 -16.61 28.09
N LEU A 52 64.63 -17.62 28.82
CA LEU A 52 65.83 -17.51 29.67
C LEU A 52 67.11 -17.27 28.87
N HIS A 53 67.21 -17.81 27.65
CA HIS A 53 68.35 -17.63 26.74
C HIS A 53 68.01 -16.72 25.55
N ARG A 54 67.16 -15.70 25.78
CA ARG A 54 66.85 -14.66 24.79
C ARG A 54 68.10 -14.01 24.20
N LEU A 55 68.04 -13.68 22.91
CA LEU A 55 69.14 -13.07 22.16
C LEU A 55 68.81 -11.63 21.73
N GLY A 56 69.84 -10.79 21.65
CA GLY A 56 69.72 -9.40 21.19
C GLY A 56 68.97 -8.46 22.15
N GLN A 57 68.82 -7.21 21.72
CA GLN A 57 67.89 -6.27 22.34
C GLN A 57 66.50 -6.44 21.72
N PRO A 58 65.42 -6.22 22.49
CA PRO A 58 64.06 -6.36 21.99
C PRO A 58 63.77 -5.23 20.98
N GLU A 59 63.11 -5.57 19.87
CA GLU A 59 62.60 -4.58 18.93
C GLU A 59 61.47 -3.75 19.59
N PRO A 60 61.12 -2.55 19.08
CA PRO A 60 60.16 -1.65 19.74
C PRO A 60 58.77 -2.25 20.02
N ASN A 61 58.36 -3.27 19.27
CA ASN A 61 57.07 -3.95 19.39
C ASN A 61 57.13 -5.23 20.24
N HIS A 62 58.33 -5.61 20.73
CA HIS A 62 58.57 -6.84 21.49
C HIS A 62 58.76 -6.56 22.98
N VAL A 63 58.34 -7.52 23.81
CA VAL A 63 58.32 -7.37 25.27
C VAL A 63 59.74 -7.40 25.84
N GLY A 64 60.12 -6.31 26.51
CA GLY A 64 61.46 -6.11 27.05
C GLY A 64 61.76 -6.91 28.31
N GLU A 65 60.75 -7.21 29.14
CA GLU A 65 60.94 -7.89 30.43
C GLU A 65 60.76 -9.42 30.33
N ALA A 66 61.77 -10.17 30.78
CA ALA A 66 61.67 -11.63 30.86
C ALA A 66 60.65 -12.11 31.92
N SER A 67 60.45 -11.34 32.99
CA SER A 67 59.42 -11.54 34.02
C SER A 67 58.01 -11.62 33.43
N GLU A 68 57.70 -10.71 32.50
CA GLU A 68 56.38 -10.65 31.86
C GLU A 68 56.14 -11.85 30.93
N LEU A 69 57.15 -12.25 30.15
CA LEU A 69 57.09 -13.42 29.28
C LEU A 69 56.95 -14.74 30.08
N LEU A 70 57.64 -14.86 31.22
CA LEU A 70 57.52 -16.03 32.10
C LEU A 70 56.15 -16.12 32.76
N ARG A 71 55.55 -14.99 33.18
CA ARG A 71 54.17 -14.94 33.69
C ARG A 71 53.17 -15.35 32.60
N TYR A 72 53.31 -14.80 31.41
CA TYR A 72 52.46 -15.16 30.27
C TYR A 72 52.55 -16.66 29.94
N LEU A 73 53.75 -17.25 29.92
CA LEU A 73 53.91 -18.69 29.72
C LEU A 73 53.23 -19.53 30.80
N GLN A 74 53.30 -19.12 32.07
CA GLN A 74 52.63 -19.81 33.16
C GLN A 74 51.10 -19.81 32.97
N GLU A 75 50.54 -18.66 32.61
CA GLU A 75 49.11 -18.49 32.32
C GLU A 75 48.70 -19.30 31.08
N ALA A 76 49.48 -19.21 29.99
CA ALA A 76 49.23 -19.88 28.72
C ALA A 76 49.24 -21.40 28.81
N PHE A 77 50.18 -21.96 29.57
CA PHE A 77 50.29 -23.39 29.81
C PHE A 77 49.46 -23.85 31.02
N HIS A 78 48.67 -22.98 31.67
CA HIS A 78 47.91 -23.23 32.89
C HIS A 78 48.69 -24.02 33.95
N MET A 79 49.91 -23.56 34.25
CA MET A 79 50.83 -24.24 35.16
C MET A 79 50.69 -23.74 36.61
N GLU A 80 50.58 -24.67 37.55
CA GLU A 80 50.52 -24.33 38.97
C GLU A 80 51.80 -23.61 39.43
N PRO A 81 51.73 -22.63 40.36
CA PRO A 81 52.90 -21.83 40.76
C PRO A 81 54.08 -22.67 41.26
N GLN A 82 53.81 -23.78 41.95
CA GLN A 82 54.84 -24.70 42.45
C GLN A 82 55.53 -25.46 41.30
N GLU A 83 54.76 -25.95 40.33
CA GLU A 83 55.29 -26.65 39.14
C GLU A 83 56.06 -25.70 38.23
N HIS A 84 55.58 -24.47 38.04
CA HIS A 84 56.31 -23.41 37.33
C HIS A 84 57.68 -23.17 37.97
N GLN A 85 57.75 -23.01 39.30
CA GLN A 85 59.02 -22.78 40.00
C GLN A 85 59.99 -23.96 39.86
N GLN A 86 59.52 -25.20 40.00
CA GLN A 86 60.33 -26.40 39.83
C GLN A 86 60.88 -26.52 38.40
N MET A 87 60.02 -26.35 37.39
CA MET A 87 60.43 -26.38 35.98
C MET A 87 61.39 -25.23 35.64
N LEU A 88 61.13 -24.01 36.14
CA LEU A 88 62.00 -22.86 35.92
C LEU A 88 63.39 -23.06 36.55
N GLN A 89 63.47 -23.62 37.75
CA GLN A 89 64.75 -23.95 38.37
C GLN A 89 65.49 -25.02 37.55
N ARG A 90 64.81 -26.12 37.19
CA ARG A 90 65.38 -27.19 36.36
C ARG A 90 65.92 -26.66 35.03
N VAL A 91 65.20 -25.75 34.37
CA VAL A 91 65.63 -25.13 33.10
C VAL A 91 66.85 -24.22 33.28
N ARG A 92 67.00 -23.54 34.43
CA ARG A 92 68.21 -22.76 34.77
C ARG A 92 69.45 -23.62 35.05
N GLU A 93 69.24 -24.87 35.46
CA GLU A 93 70.29 -25.86 35.71
C GLU A 93 70.72 -26.61 34.43
N LEU A 94 70.01 -26.43 33.32
CA LEU A 94 70.39 -26.97 32.01
C LEU A 94 71.61 -26.26 31.41
N GLU A 95 72.33 -26.97 30.54
CA GLU A 95 73.45 -26.40 29.78
C GLU A 95 72.97 -25.23 28.90
N LYS A 96 73.75 -24.13 28.90
CA LYS A 96 73.52 -22.97 28.03
C LYS A 96 73.55 -23.40 26.55
N PRO A 97 72.78 -22.75 25.67
CA PRO A 97 72.80 -23.10 24.25
C PRO A 97 74.13 -22.71 23.60
N THR A 98 74.54 -23.47 22.59
CA THR A 98 75.64 -23.05 21.72
C THR A 98 75.15 -21.92 20.83
N PHE A 99 75.58 -20.70 21.12
CA PHE A 99 75.22 -19.53 20.34
C PHE A 99 76.00 -19.50 19.02
N CYS A 100 75.33 -19.04 17.96
CA CYS A 100 75.97 -18.86 16.66
C CYS A 100 75.58 -17.54 16.02
N LEU A 101 76.55 -16.93 15.34
CA LEU A 101 76.34 -15.82 14.43
C LEU A 101 76.25 -16.39 13.01
N LYS A 102 75.04 -16.34 12.45
CA LYS A 102 74.80 -16.55 11.03
C LYS A 102 75.13 -15.24 10.32
N ALA A 103 76.29 -15.21 9.66
CA ALA A 103 76.83 -14.05 8.95
C ALA A 103 76.72 -14.29 7.45
N THR A 104 75.95 -13.46 6.75
CA THR A 104 75.85 -13.48 5.29
C THR A 104 76.67 -12.33 4.71
N VAL A 105 77.71 -12.67 3.95
CA VAL A 105 78.50 -11.72 3.16
C VAL A 105 77.76 -11.52 1.85
N LYS A 106 77.04 -10.39 1.71
CA LYS A 106 76.23 -10.13 0.52
C LYS A 106 77.09 -9.64 -0.63
N GLN A 107 77.72 -8.48 -0.45
CA GLN A 107 78.48 -7.81 -1.51
C GLN A 107 79.49 -6.81 -0.93
N ALA A 108 80.47 -6.38 -1.71
CA ALA A 108 81.28 -5.21 -1.41
C ALA A 108 81.21 -4.18 -2.56
N LYS A 109 81.62 -2.94 -2.28
CA LYS A 109 81.53 -1.84 -3.24
C LYS A 109 82.72 -0.90 -3.10
N GLY A 110 83.31 -0.52 -4.24
CA GLY A 110 84.39 0.47 -4.31
C GLY A 110 85.69 0.03 -3.63
N ILE A 111 85.99 -1.28 -3.64
CA ILE A 111 87.23 -1.78 -3.04
C ILE A 111 88.47 -1.32 -3.83
N LEU A 112 89.65 -1.38 -3.22
CA LEU A 112 90.88 -0.87 -3.81
C LEU A 112 91.53 -1.87 -4.77
N GLY A 113 91.49 -1.60 -6.08
CA GLY A 113 92.17 -2.42 -7.09
C GLY A 113 93.69 -2.50 -6.90
N LYS A 114 94.21 -3.67 -6.54
CA LYS A 114 95.66 -3.95 -6.37
C LYS A 114 96.33 -4.40 -7.66
N ASP A 115 95.62 -5.15 -8.49
CA ASP A 115 96.15 -5.74 -9.71
C ASP A 115 96.80 -4.73 -10.64
N VAL A 116 97.60 -5.26 -11.57
CA VAL A 116 98.15 -4.52 -12.70
C VAL A 116 97.04 -3.94 -13.59
N SER A 117 95.89 -4.62 -13.68
CA SER A 117 94.69 -4.20 -14.44
C SER A 117 93.95 -3.02 -13.78
N GLY A 118 94.24 -2.71 -12.52
CA GLY A 118 93.47 -1.76 -11.71
C GLY A 118 92.20 -2.34 -11.07
N PHE A 119 91.95 -3.65 -11.23
CA PHE A 119 90.92 -4.40 -10.51
C PHE A 119 91.54 -5.19 -9.34
N SER A 120 90.77 -6.14 -8.80
CA SER A 120 91.15 -7.10 -7.76
C SER A 120 90.36 -8.39 -7.96
N ASP A 121 90.85 -9.49 -7.40
CA ASP A 121 90.22 -10.80 -7.25
C ASP A 121 89.82 -11.04 -5.76
N PRO A 122 88.86 -10.26 -5.20
CA PRO A 122 88.55 -10.29 -3.77
C PRO A 122 87.97 -11.61 -3.25
N TYR A 123 88.38 -11.96 -2.04
CA TYR A 123 87.70 -12.91 -1.16
C TYR A 123 87.74 -12.44 0.30
N CYS A 124 86.84 -12.95 1.14
CA CYS A 124 86.78 -12.64 2.57
C CYS A 124 87.18 -13.86 3.40
N LEU A 125 87.98 -13.63 4.45
CA LEU A 125 88.17 -14.52 5.59
C LEU A 125 87.36 -13.97 6.76
N LEU A 126 86.64 -14.82 7.50
CA LEU A 126 85.77 -14.37 8.58
C LEU A 126 85.68 -15.39 9.72
N GLY A 127 85.58 -14.88 10.95
CA GLY A 127 85.51 -15.67 12.17
C GLY A 127 85.15 -14.84 13.40
N ILE A 128 85.20 -15.47 14.57
CA ILE A 128 84.95 -14.81 15.86
C ILE A 128 86.23 -14.84 16.69
N GLU A 129 86.66 -13.67 17.15
CA GLU A 129 87.70 -13.55 18.15
C GLU A 129 87.09 -13.61 19.55
N GLN A 130 87.64 -14.46 20.41
CA GLN A 130 87.33 -14.50 21.84
C GLN A 130 88.47 -13.83 22.61
N GLY A 131 88.16 -12.79 23.37
CA GLY A 131 89.15 -12.02 24.13
C GLY A 131 89.80 -12.81 25.26
N VAL A 132 90.94 -13.45 25.02
CA VAL A 132 91.70 -14.18 26.05
C VAL A 132 92.30 -13.18 27.06
N GLY A 133 91.74 -13.14 28.27
CA GLY A 133 92.24 -12.31 29.36
C GLY A 133 93.61 -12.78 29.87
N VAL A 134 94.67 -12.07 29.52
CA VAL A 134 96.04 -12.39 29.98
C VAL A 134 96.27 -11.83 31.38
N LEU A 135 96.42 -12.73 32.35
CA LEU A 135 96.85 -12.43 33.72
C LEU A 135 98.38 -12.20 33.80
N GLY A 136 98.78 -11.01 34.26
CA GLY A 136 100.01 -10.76 35.01
C GLY A 136 101.38 -11.02 34.35
N GLY A 137 102.03 -9.97 33.83
CA GLY A 137 103.46 -10.01 33.47
C GLY A 137 104.05 -8.62 33.18
N SER A 138 105.12 -8.24 33.88
CA SER A 138 105.67 -6.87 33.93
C SER A 138 106.27 -6.33 32.62
N PRO A 139 106.31 -4.99 32.42
CA PRO A 139 106.74 -4.38 31.17
C PRO A 139 108.28 -4.26 31.06
N GLY A 140 108.91 -4.94 30.10
CA GLY A 140 110.35 -4.76 29.89
C GLY A 140 111.02 -5.63 28.82
N SER A 141 110.81 -5.32 27.52
CA SER A 141 111.86 -5.39 26.47
C SER A 141 111.28 -5.02 25.09
N ARG A 142 111.52 -3.78 24.63
CA ARG A 142 111.21 -3.38 23.26
C ARG A 142 112.34 -3.82 22.31
N ARG A 143 112.32 -5.06 21.83
CA ARG A 143 113.05 -5.44 20.61
C ARG A 143 112.21 -5.04 19.38
N ARG A 144 112.74 -4.14 18.55
CA ARG A 144 112.19 -3.84 17.22
C ARG A 144 112.32 -5.09 16.33
N GLN A 145 111.23 -5.80 16.12
CA GLN A 145 111.09 -6.76 15.03
C GLN A 145 110.09 -6.21 14.01
N LYS A 146 110.32 -6.52 12.73
CA LYS A 146 109.50 -6.06 11.60
C LYS A 146 108.07 -6.60 11.74
N ALA A 147 107.11 -5.91 11.15
CA ALA A 147 105.70 -6.26 11.19
C ALA A 147 105.44 -7.67 10.63
N VAL A 148 105.36 -8.65 11.52
CA VAL A 148 104.63 -9.89 11.33
C VAL A 148 103.25 -9.65 11.93
N VAL A 149 102.21 -9.91 11.14
CA VAL A 149 100.81 -9.68 11.54
C VAL A 149 100.54 -10.42 12.84
N ARG A 150 100.09 -9.69 13.86
CA ARG A 150 99.69 -10.24 15.14
C ARG A 150 98.23 -10.68 15.06
N HIS A 151 97.95 -11.87 15.60
CA HIS A 151 96.60 -12.38 15.85
C HIS A 151 95.75 -12.62 14.59
N THR A 152 96.19 -13.56 13.75
CA THR A 152 95.27 -14.30 12.88
C THR A 152 94.33 -15.16 13.74
N ILE A 153 93.06 -15.22 13.37
CA ILE A 153 92.06 -16.16 13.92
C ILE A 153 92.61 -17.60 13.74
N PRO A 154 92.40 -18.53 14.70
CA PRO A 154 92.80 -19.92 14.53
C PRO A 154 92.27 -20.53 13.22
N GLU A 155 93.12 -21.25 12.49
CA GLU A 155 92.76 -21.85 11.19
C GLU A 155 91.53 -22.77 11.29
N GLU A 156 91.31 -23.41 12.44
CA GLU A 156 90.17 -24.30 12.71
C GLU A 156 88.79 -23.59 12.79
N GLN A 157 88.76 -22.26 12.88
CA GLN A 157 87.52 -21.47 13.03
C GLN A 157 87.36 -20.35 11.98
N THR A 158 88.22 -20.32 10.96
CA THR A 158 88.21 -19.29 9.91
C THR A 158 87.46 -19.80 8.67
N HIS A 159 86.43 -19.06 8.24
CA HIS A 159 85.68 -19.36 7.02
C HIS A 159 86.14 -18.48 5.86
N ARG A 160 86.07 -18.99 4.63
CA ARG A 160 86.49 -18.30 3.39
C ARG A 160 85.33 -18.27 2.38
N THR A 161 85.08 -17.11 1.77
CA THR A 161 84.14 -16.97 0.63
C THR A 161 84.76 -17.46 -0.68
N GLN A 162 83.95 -17.61 -1.72
CA GLN A 162 84.46 -17.72 -3.09
C GLN A 162 85.28 -16.48 -3.47
N VAL A 163 86.22 -16.69 -4.39
CA VAL A 163 87.00 -15.62 -5.02
C VAL A 163 86.24 -15.14 -6.24
N ILE A 164 85.97 -13.84 -6.33
CA ILE A 164 85.29 -13.25 -7.49
C ILE A 164 86.32 -12.42 -8.24
N THR A 165 86.62 -12.79 -9.49
CA THR A 165 87.75 -12.22 -10.23
C THR A 165 87.42 -10.89 -10.90
N GLN A 166 88.44 -10.04 -11.04
CA GLN A 166 88.48 -8.78 -11.78
C GLN A 166 87.29 -7.84 -11.48
N THR A 167 87.00 -7.61 -10.20
CA THR A 167 85.91 -6.73 -9.76
C THR A 167 86.27 -5.83 -8.59
N LEU A 168 85.74 -4.61 -8.60
CA LEU A 168 85.75 -3.70 -7.45
C LEU A 168 84.39 -3.68 -6.70
N ASN A 169 83.43 -4.48 -7.15
CA ASN A 169 82.10 -4.59 -6.57
C ASN A 169 81.62 -6.06 -6.57
N PRO A 170 82.27 -6.96 -5.80
CA PRO A 170 81.91 -8.38 -5.73
C PRO A 170 80.55 -8.60 -5.06
N VAL A 171 79.82 -9.64 -5.50
CA VAL A 171 78.54 -10.10 -4.91
C VAL A 171 78.66 -11.61 -4.65
N TRP A 172 78.63 -11.99 -3.38
CA TRP A 172 78.79 -13.38 -2.92
C TRP A 172 77.45 -14.02 -2.52
N ASP A 173 76.64 -13.31 -1.73
CA ASP A 173 75.44 -13.84 -1.02
C ASP A 173 75.70 -15.15 -0.25
N GLU A 174 76.94 -15.34 0.24
CA GLU A 174 77.38 -16.54 0.97
C GLU A 174 77.10 -16.40 2.48
N THR A 175 76.60 -17.48 3.10
CA THR A 175 76.21 -17.49 4.53
C THR A 175 77.02 -18.50 5.34
N PHE A 176 77.59 -18.03 6.44
CA PHE A 176 78.45 -18.80 7.35
C PHE A 176 77.84 -18.84 8.75
N ILE A 177 78.11 -19.90 9.52
CA ILE A 177 77.60 -20.08 10.88
C ILE A 177 78.79 -20.19 11.83
N LEU A 178 79.01 -19.14 12.62
CA LEU A 178 80.16 -19.00 13.51
C LEU A 178 79.76 -19.27 14.96
N GLU A 179 80.40 -20.21 15.64
CA GLU A 179 80.09 -20.60 17.03
C GLU A 179 80.81 -19.71 18.06
N PHE A 180 80.14 -19.38 19.16
CA PHE A 180 80.74 -18.63 20.28
C PHE A 180 80.04 -18.94 21.62
N GLU A 181 80.76 -18.72 22.73
CA GLU A 181 80.24 -19.03 24.09
C GLU A 181 79.58 -17.83 24.81
N ASP A 182 80.08 -16.61 24.61
CA ASP A 182 79.57 -15.39 25.27
C ASP A 182 79.54 -14.19 24.31
N ILE A 183 78.35 -13.61 24.11
CA ILE A 183 78.11 -12.39 23.32
C ILE A 183 78.93 -11.19 23.83
N SER A 184 79.27 -11.18 25.12
CA SER A 184 79.97 -10.06 25.77
C SER A 184 81.45 -9.97 25.39
N ASN A 185 82.05 -11.13 25.06
CA ASN A 185 83.49 -11.31 24.84
C ASN A 185 83.84 -11.74 23.39
N ALA A 186 82.82 -11.91 22.55
CA ALA A 186 82.95 -12.25 21.14
C ALA A 186 82.95 -10.99 20.26
N SER A 187 83.96 -10.84 19.41
CA SER A 187 83.97 -9.87 18.31
C SER A 187 84.03 -10.59 16.98
N PHE A 188 83.15 -10.22 16.05
CA PHE A 188 83.23 -10.68 14.66
C PHE A 188 84.35 -9.91 13.97
N ARG A 189 85.26 -10.62 13.29
CA ARG A 189 86.23 -10.04 12.37
C ARG A 189 86.03 -10.65 10.99
N LEU A 190 86.03 -9.79 9.98
CA LEU A 190 86.16 -10.15 8.56
C LEU A 190 87.36 -9.42 7.98
N ASP A 191 88.29 -10.17 7.40
CA ASP A 191 89.44 -9.66 6.66
C ASP A 191 89.23 -9.90 5.16
N MET A 192 89.29 -8.86 4.34
CA MET A 192 89.18 -8.95 2.89
C MET A 192 90.57 -8.95 2.24
N TRP A 193 90.78 -9.88 1.31
CA TRP A 193 92.05 -10.18 0.67
C TRP A 193 91.89 -10.25 -0.85
N ASP A 194 92.96 -9.86 -1.54
CA ASP A 194 93.10 -9.97 -2.99
C ASP A 194 94.00 -11.17 -3.32
N LEU A 195 93.51 -12.10 -4.16
CA LEU A 195 94.25 -13.33 -4.49
C LEU A 195 95.33 -13.05 -5.54
N ASP A 196 96.60 -13.06 -5.13
CA ASP A 196 97.73 -12.87 -6.05
C ASP A 196 97.92 -14.12 -6.92
N THR A 197 97.24 -14.19 -8.07
CA THR A 197 97.46 -15.28 -9.04
C THR A 197 98.90 -15.26 -9.56
N VAL A 198 99.55 -16.45 -9.57
CA VAL A 198 100.98 -16.58 -9.89
C VAL A 198 101.20 -16.55 -11.41
N GLU A 199 100.92 -15.39 -12.03
CA GLU A 199 101.19 -15.17 -13.44
C GLU A 199 102.68 -14.96 -13.71
N SER A 200 103.14 -15.50 -14.84
CA SER A 200 104.52 -15.28 -15.26
C SER A 200 104.73 -13.82 -15.68
N VAL A 201 105.89 -13.24 -15.32
CA VAL A 201 106.29 -11.87 -15.69
C VAL A 201 106.21 -11.61 -17.21
N ARG A 202 106.18 -12.68 -18.02
CA ARG A 202 106.05 -12.62 -19.48
C ARG A 202 104.63 -12.31 -19.97
N GLN A 203 103.59 -12.58 -19.18
CA GLN A 203 102.20 -12.19 -19.47
C GLN A 203 101.94 -10.73 -19.06
N LYS A 204 102.32 -10.35 -17.82
CA LYS A 204 102.13 -8.99 -17.26
C LYS A 204 102.80 -7.84 -18.04
N LEU A 205 103.65 -8.11 -19.04
CA LEU A 205 104.26 -7.09 -19.89
C LEU A 205 103.47 -6.77 -21.18
N GLY A 206 102.46 -7.58 -21.54
CA GLY A 206 101.69 -7.42 -22.77
C GLY A 206 100.56 -6.38 -22.69
N GLU A 207 100.09 -6.07 -21.49
CA GLU A 207 98.89 -5.25 -21.24
C GLU A 207 99.21 -4.04 -20.34
N LEU A 208 99.99 -3.09 -20.87
CA LEU A 208 100.32 -1.85 -20.18
C LEU A 208 100.22 -0.66 -21.13
N THR A 209 99.22 0.18 -20.92
CA THR A 209 99.06 1.48 -21.61
C THR A 209 99.53 2.67 -20.78
N ASP A 210 99.93 2.48 -19.51
CA ASP A 210 100.18 3.61 -18.59
C ASP A 210 101.38 3.42 -17.63
N LEU A 211 102.09 4.52 -17.37
CA LEU A 211 103.36 4.58 -16.61
C LEU A 211 103.18 4.22 -15.12
N HIS A 212 101.96 4.29 -14.59
CA HIS A 212 101.66 3.92 -13.21
C HIS A 212 101.73 2.40 -12.95
N GLY A 213 101.41 1.55 -13.95
CA GLY A 213 101.45 0.09 -13.81
C GLY A 213 102.86 -0.46 -13.57
N LEU A 214 103.86 0.10 -14.28
CA LEU A 214 105.28 -0.25 -14.10
C LEU A 214 105.75 -0.11 -12.64
N ARG A 215 105.26 0.91 -11.92
CA ARG A 215 105.64 1.16 -10.52
C ARG A 215 105.04 0.13 -9.54
N ARG A 216 103.93 -0.53 -9.91
CA ARG A 216 103.35 -1.66 -9.17
C ARG A 216 104.14 -2.96 -9.41
N ILE A 217 104.43 -3.27 -10.69
CA ILE A 217 105.22 -4.46 -11.07
C ILE A 217 106.60 -4.49 -10.40
N PHE A 218 107.32 -3.35 -10.35
CA PHE A 218 108.61 -3.27 -9.64
C PHE A 218 108.51 -3.42 -8.11
N LYS A 219 107.31 -3.28 -7.54
CA LYS A 219 107.04 -3.50 -6.11
C LYS A 219 106.62 -4.96 -5.85
N GLU A 220 105.81 -5.55 -6.73
CA GLU A 220 105.47 -6.98 -6.74
C GLU A 220 106.70 -7.88 -6.88
N ALA A 221 107.66 -7.51 -7.75
CA ALA A 221 108.92 -8.23 -7.92
C ALA A 221 109.83 -8.26 -6.67
N ARG A 222 109.41 -7.63 -5.56
CA ARG A 222 110.06 -7.68 -4.24
C ARG A 222 109.21 -8.35 -3.15
N LYS A 223 107.99 -8.82 -3.44
CA LYS A 223 107.22 -9.70 -2.52
C LYS A 223 107.85 -11.09 -2.53
N ASP A 224 107.83 -11.76 -1.38
CA ASP A 224 108.05 -13.21 -1.33
C ASP A 224 106.88 -13.93 -2.03
N LYS A 225 107.15 -15.08 -2.66
CA LYS A 225 106.19 -15.76 -3.53
C LYS A 225 104.96 -16.27 -2.76
N GLY A 226 103.77 -15.82 -3.17
CA GLY A 226 102.48 -16.37 -2.72
C GLY A 226 101.91 -15.73 -1.45
N GLN A 227 102.01 -14.39 -1.31
CA GLN A 227 101.38 -13.65 -0.22
C GLN A 227 100.35 -12.64 -0.74
N ASP A 228 99.08 -13.02 -0.63
CA ASP A 228 97.88 -12.26 -0.99
C ASP A 228 97.85 -10.85 -0.38
N ASP A 229 97.16 -9.92 -1.07
CA ASP A 229 97.21 -8.50 -0.76
C ASP A 229 96.00 -8.06 0.10
N PHE A 230 96.25 -7.59 1.32
CA PHE A 230 95.17 -7.16 2.22
C PHE A 230 94.43 -5.93 1.67
N LEU A 231 93.10 -6.02 1.59
CA LEU A 231 92.19 -4.97 1.12
C LEU A 231 91.65 -4.14 2.29
N GLY A 232 91.20 -4.77 3.38
CA GLY A 232 90.71 -4.11 4.59
C GLY A 232 89.99 -5.08 5.53
N ASN A 233 89.74 -4.69 6.79
CA ASN A 233 88.96 -5.50 7.74
C ASN A 233 87.69 -4.80 8.23
N VAL A 234 86.80 -5.58 8.84
CA VAL A 234 85.58 -5.14 9.52
C VAL A 234 85.52 -5.85 10.87
N ASP A 235 85.80 -5.11 11.94
CA ASP A 235 85.72 -5.59 13.34
C ASP A 235 84.43 -5.07 13.99
N LEU A 236 83.52 -5.96 14.38
CA LEU A 236 82.19 -5.59 14.85
C LEU A 236 81.79 -6.26 16.16
N ARG A 237 81.09 -5.48 17.00
CA ARG A 237 80.27 -5.99 18.11
C ARG A 237 78.84 -6.29 17.63
N CYS A 238 78.76 -7.13 16.59
CA CYS A 238 77.60 -7.88 16.08
C CYS A 238 76.21 -7.20 16.16
N ARG A 239 75.89 -6.26 15.26
CA ARG A 239 74.49 -5.80 15.01
C ARG A 239 74.23 -5.31 13.58
N GLU A 240 73.14 -5.82 12.98
CA GLU A 240 72.38 -5.31 11.81
C GLU A 240 72.89 -5.58 10.38
N ASP A 241 71.92 -5.60 9.44
CA ASP A 241 72.09 -5.73 7.98
C ASP A 241 72.44 -4.36 7.38
N GLN A 242 73.74 -4.07 7.24
CA GLN A 242 74.23 -2.73 6.91
C GLN A 242 75.49 -2.76 6.04
N TRP A 243 75.84 -1.59 5.48
CA TRP A 243 77.11 -1.34 4.81
C TRP A 243 78.17 -0.88 5.83
N TYR A 244 79.24 -1.64 5.95
CA TYR A 244 80.37 -1.37 6.84
C TYR A 244 81.57 -0.86 6.03
N PRO A 245 82.23 0.24 6.45
CA PRO A 245 83.49 0.67 5.83
C PRO A 245 84.62 -0.32 6.15
N LEU A 246 85.51 -0.55 5.19
CA LEU A 246 86.69 -1.38 5.36
C LEU A 246 87.82 -0.59 6.05
N GLU A 247 88.31 -1.06 7.19
CA GLU A 247 89.38 -0.40 7.95
C GLU A 247 90.78 -0.73 7.38
N PRO A 248 91.73 0.24 7.39
CA PRO A 248 93.07 0.03 6.88
C PRO A 248 94.07 -0.39 7.98
N CYS A 249 94.81 -1.48 7.74
CA CYS A 249 95.87 -1.94 8.65
C CYS A 249 97.14 -1.03 8.65
N THR A 250 97.24 -0.03 7.75
CA THR A 250 98.28 1.02 7.77
C THR A 250 97.73 2.36 7.27
N GLU A 251 98.18 3.48 7.85
CA GLU A 251 97.69 4.85 7.60
C GLU A 251 97.85 5.37 6.15
N THR A 252 98.49 4.61 5.27
CA THR A 252 98.93 5.08 3.94
C THR A 252 97.78 5.42 2.96
N TYR A 253 96.55 4.97 3.25
CA TYR A 253 95.35 5.26 2.46
C TYR A 253 94.10 5.08 3.34
N PRO A 254 93.25 6.10 3.53
CA PRO A 254 92.12 6.03 4.47
C PRO A 254 90.83 5.44 3.90
N ASP A 255 90.64 5.44 2.57
CA ASP A 255 89.44 4.88 1.92
C ASP A 255 89.76 3.53 1.24
N ARG A 256 88.84 2.59 1.42
CA ARG A 256 88.94 1.16 1.06
C ARG A 256 87.66 0.56 0.50
N GLY A 257 86.59 1.36 0.37
CA GLY A 257 85.27 0.85 0.02
C GLY A 257 84.51 0.27 1.23
N GLN A 258 83.41 -0.42 0.94
CA GLN A 258 82.46 -0.89 1.94
C GLN A 258 82.02 -2.33 1.67
N CYS A 259 81.69 -3.09 2.71
CA CYS A 259 81.15 -4.45 2.65
C CYS A 259 79.75 -4.50 3.29
N HIS A 260 78.79 -5.12 2.61
CA HIS A 260 77.42 -5.29 3.06
C HIS A 260 77.26 -6.66 3.75
N LEU A 261 77.00 -6.64 5.06
CA LEU A 261 76.94 -7.83 5.89
C LEU A 261 75.58 -7.92 6.59
N GLN A 262 74.96 -9.09 6.55
CA GLN A 262 73.76 -9.41 7.32
C GLN A 262 74.10 -10.34 8.48
N PHE A 263 73.64 -10.00 9.68
CA PHE A 263 73.88 -10.78 10.90
C PHE A 263 72.58 -11.28 11.51
N GLN A 264 72.51 -12.57 11.84
CA GLN A 264 71.41 -13.20 12.58
C GLN A 264 71.98 -14.08 13.70
N LEU A 265 71.46 -13.95 14.92
CA LEU A 265 71.90 -14.74 16.07
C LEU A 265 70.97 -15.96 16.27
N ILE A 266 71.53 -17.16 16.29
CA ILE A 266 70.80 -18.44 16.35
C ILE A 266 71.39 -19.39 17.41
N HIS A 267 70.68 -20.46 17.79
CA HIS A 267 71.19 -21.54 18.66
C HIS A 267 71.42 -22.82 17.83
N LYS A 268 72.67 -23.29 17.74
CA LYS A 268 72.99 -24.56 17.04
C LYS A 268 72.66 -25.80 17.85
N ARG A 269 72.79 -25.73 19.18
CA ARG A 269 72.42 -26.81 20.12
C ARG A 269 71.70 -26.25 21.34
N ARG A 270 70.77 -27.03 21.88
CA ARG A 270 70.03 -26.75 23.12
C ARG A 270 70.02 -28.01 23.99
N ALA A 271 69.96 -27.82 25.31
CA ALA A 271 69.97 -28.92 26.27
C ALA A 271 68.59 -29.56 26.50
N THR A 272 67.52 -28.88 26.11
CA THR A 272 66.12 -29.27 26.31
C THR A 272 65.75 -30.57 25.60
N ALA A 273 64.88 -31.35 26.24
CA ALA A 273 64.52 -32.68 25.74
C ALA A 273 63.66 -32.64 24.46
N ALA A 274 62.83 -31.60 24.28
CA ALA A 274 62.07 -31.38 23.05
C ALA A 274 63.00 -31.14 21.84
N SER A 275 63.99 -30.24 21.99
CA SER A 275 64.99 -29.94 20.96
C SER A 275 65.87 -31.11 20.54
N ARG A 276 66.02 -32.14 21.39
CA ARG A 276 66.80 -33.35 21.10
C ARG A 276 65.98 -34.47 20.45
N SER A 277 64.65 -34.43 20.58
CA SER A 277 63.74 -35.51 20.15
C SER A 277 62.84 -35.15 18.97
N GLN A 278 62.58 -33.86 18.71
CA GLN A 278 61.66 -33.40 17.66
C GLN A 278 62.30 -32.37 16.73
N PRO A 279 61.87 -32.28 15.44
CA PRO A 279 62.27 -31.19 14.56
C PRO A 279 61.87 -29.82 15.13
N SER A 280 62.74 -28.81 15.01
CA SER A 280 62.47 -27.45 15.52
C SER A 280 61.17 -26.84 14.97
N TYR A 281 60.78 -27.20 13.75
CA TYR A 281 59.50 -26.86 13.14
C TYR A 281 58.30 -27.41 13.92
N THR A 282 58.33 -28.70 14.26
CA THR A 282 57.26 -29.40 14.99
C THR A 282 57.07 -28.82 16.39
N VAL A 283 58.18 -28.51 17.08
CA VAL A 283 58.14 -27.86 18.41
C VAL A 283 57.54 -26.46 18.32
N HIS A 284 57.91 -25.68 17.30
CA HIS A 284 57.33 -24.35 17.05
C HIS A 284 55.83 -24.41 16.72
N LEU A 285 55.40 -25.38 15.89
CA LEU A 285 54.00 -25.63 15.57
C LEU A 285 53.18 -25.93 16.84
N HIS A 286 53.67 -26.81 17.71
CA HIS A 286 52.98 -27.13 18.97
C HIS A 286 52.96 -25.93 19.95
N LEU A 287 54.04 -25.15 20.02
CA LEU A 287 54.10 -23.93 20.83
C LEU A 287 53.06 -22.92 20.35
N LEU A 288 53.00 -22.69 19.04
CA LEU A 288 52.01 -21.82 18.41
C LEU A 288 50.58 -22.30 18.66
N GLN A 289 50.32 -23.60 18.56
CA GLN A 289 49.01 -24.18 18.86
C GLN A 289 48.57 -23.94 20.32
N GLN A 290 49.48 -24.08 21.29
CA GLN A 290 49.17 -23.79 22.71
C GLN A 290 48.88 -22.30 22.93
N LEU A 291 49.75 -21.41 22.46
CA LEU A 291 49.58 -19.97 22.66
C LEU A 291 48.31 -19.44 21.99
N VAL A 292 48.04 -19.83 20.73
CA VAL A 292 46.80 -19.44 20.03
C VAL A 292 45.56 -20.01 20.73
N SER A 293 45.61 -21.26 21.20
CA SER A 293 44.49 -21.84 21.98
C SER A 293 44.24 -21.06 23.29
N HIS A 294 45.29 -20.55 23.94
CA HIS A 294 45.14 -19.71 25.11
C HIS A 294 44.52 -18.34 24.76
N GLU A 295 45.06 -17.63 23.77
CA GLU A 295 44.51 -16.34 23.32
C GLU A 295 43.03 -16.44 22.95
N VAL A 296 42.65 -17.45 22.16
CA VAL A 296 41.25 -17.68 21.75
C VAL A 296 40.34 -18.01 22.94
N THR A 297 40.84 -18.66 23.98
CA THR A 297 40.02 -19.00 25.17
C THR A 297 39.94 -17.86 26.20
N GLN A 298 40.93 -16.99 26.27
CA GLN A 298 40.91 -15.76 27.09
C GLN A 298 39.91 -14.73 26.55
N HIS A 299 39.75 -14.60 25.24
CA HIS A 299 38.83 -13.67 24.58
C HIS A 299 37.36 -14.14 24.67
N GLN A 300 36.80 -14.15 25.89
CA GLN A 300 35.41 -14.42 26.27
C GLN A 300 34.65 -15.49 25.46
N ALA A 301 34.45 -16.66 26.09
CA ALA A 301 33.68 -17.79 25.56
C ALA A 301 32.29 -17.41 24.98
N GLY A 302 32.24 -17.19 23.66
CA GLY A 302 31.04 -16.86 22.89
C GLY A 302 31.08 -15.56 22.08
N SER A 303 32.21 -14.85 22.04
CA SER A 303 32.41 -13.65 21.21
C SER A 303 33.39 -13.92 20.07
N THR A 304 33.07 -13.49 18.84
CA THR A 304 33.98 -13.54 17.67
C THR A 304 35.02 -12.42 17.68
N SER A 305 35.37 -11.89 18.86
CA SER A 305 36.18 -10.67 19.05
C SER A 305 37.69 -10.87 19.01
N TRP A 306 38.19 -12.10 18.90
CA TRP A 306 39.60 -12.32 18.57
C TRP A 306 39.80 -12.08 17.08
N ASP A 307 40.58 -11.06 16.73
CA ASP A 307 40.81 -10.60 15.35
C ASP A 307 41.91 -11.39 14.61
N GLY A 308 42.59 -12.30 15.32
CA GLY A 308 43.73 -13.06 14.83
C GLY A 308 45.09 -12.49 15.23
N SER A 309 45.13 -11.34 15.92
CA SER A 309 46.35 -10.78 16.50
C SER A 309 46.78 -11.58 17.73
N LEU A 310 48.08 -11.83 17.84
CA LEU A 310 48.68 -12.41 19.04
C LEU A 310 49.06 -11.30 20.00
N SER A 311 48.96 -11.56 21.30
CA SER A 311 49.47 -10.65 22.32
C SER A 311 50.97 -10.37 22.10
N PRO A 312 51.48 -9.18 22.47
CA PRO A 312 52.91 -8.87 22.34
C PRO A 312 53.81 -9.91 23.02
N GLN A 313 53.35 -10.52 24.11
CA GLN A 313 54.03 -11.58 24.85
C GLN A 313 54.12 -12.85 24.00
N ALA A 314 53.01 -13.35 23.44
CA ALA A 314 53.01 -14.50 22.53
C ALA A 314 53.86 -14.27 21.28
N ALA A 315 53.69 -13.12 20.63
CA ALA A 315 54.46 -12.75 19.44
C ALA A 315 55.97 -12.75 19.73
N THR A 316 56.39 -12.14 20.85
CA THR A 316 57.81 -12.12 21.27
C THR A 316 58.36 -13.52 21.51
N ILE A 317 57.61 -14.41 22.18
CA ILE A 317 58.07 -15.79 22.46
C ILE A 317 58.22 -16.60 21.16
N LEU A 318 57.28 -16.47 20.24
CA LEU A 318 57.30 -17.18 18.96
C LEU A 318 58.42 -16.66 18.06
N PHE A 319 58.61 -15.34 18.00
CA PHE A 319 59.73 -14.69 17.31
C PHE A 319 61.08 -15.16 17.87
N LEU A 320 61.27 -15.10 19.20
CA LEU A 320 62.47 -15.61 19.85
C LEU A 320 62.73 -17.08 19.52
N HIS A 321 61.71 -17.94 19.61
CA HIS A 321 61.85 -19.35 19.26
C HIS A 321 62.24 -19.54 17.79
N ALA A 322 61.57 -18.85 16.85
CA ALA A 322 61.83 -18.96 15.42
C ALA A 322 63.25 -18.48 15.05
N THR A 323 63.64 -17.30 15.49
CA THR A 323 64.98 -16.71 15.24
C THR A 323 66.07 -17.58 15.85
N GLN A 324 65.97 -17.93 17.14
CA GLN A 324 66.96 -18.78 17.81
C GLN A 324 67.00 -20.22 17.25
N LYS A 325 66.05 -20.66 16.41
CA LYS A 325 66.04 -21.99 15.77
C LYS A 325 66.26 -21.95 14.25
N ASP A 326 66.54 -20.78 13.69
CA ASP A 326 66.69 -20.54 12.25
C ASP A 326 65.50 -21.06 11.41
N LEU A 327 64.27 -20.80 11.89
CA LEU A 327 63.05 -21.15 11.15
C LEU A 327 62.75 -20.10 10.08
N SER A 328 62.80 -20.49 8.81
CA SER A 328 62.42 -19.61 7.69
C SER A 328 60.96 -19.17 7.75
N ASP A 329 60.68 -17.99 7.19
CA ASP A 329 59.32 -17.40 7.16
C ASP A 329 58.28 -18.32 6.51
N PHE A 330 58.69 -19.16 5.55
CA PHE A 330 57.84 -20.20 4.98
C PHE A 330 57.42 -21.24 6.02
N HIS A 331 58.36 -21.74 6.82
CA HIS A 331 58.07 -22.70 7.89
C HIS A 331 57.20 -22.06 8.99
N GLN A 332 57.42 -20.78 9.30
CA GLN A 332 56.56 -20.04 10.23
C GLN A 332 55.12 -19.89 9.66
N SER A 333 54.98 -19.51 8.39
CA SER A 333 53.69 -19.39 7.69
C SER A 333 52.95 -20.74 7.60
N MET A 334 53.68 -21.83 7.30
CA MET A 334 53.15 -23.19 7.28
C MET A 334 52.72 -23.65 8.68
N ALA A 335 53.51 -23.36 9.71
CA ALA A 335 53.13 -23.64 11.10
C ALA A 335 51.87 -22.86 11.51
N GLN A 336 51.78 -21.58 11.15
CA GLN A 336 50.61 -20.74 11.41
C GLN A 336 49.36 -21.28 10.72
N TRP A 337 49.48 -21.71 9.46
CA TRP A 337 48.40 -22.38 8.74
C TRP A 337 47.92 -23.64 9.47
N LEU A 338 48.81 -24.60 9.75
CA LEU A 338 48.44 -25.87 10.38
C LEU A 338 47.89 -25.71 11.80
N ALA A 339 48.40 -24.73 12.56
CA ALA A 339 47.86 -24.38 13.86
C ALA A 339 46.44 -23.82 13.74
N TYR A 340 46.26 -22.78 12.92
CA TYR A 340 44.98 -22.07 12.83
C TYR A 340 43.91 -22.93 12.14
N SER A 341 44.25 -23.69 11.09
CA SER A 341 43.32 -24.57 10.37
C SER A 341 42.78 -25.71 11.24
N ARG A 342 43.61 -26.24 12.15
CA ARG A 342 43.26 -27.28 13.13
C ARG A 342 42.43 -26.71 14.28
N LEU A 343 42.85 -25.57 14.84
CA LEU A 343 42.13 -24.89 15.92
C LEU A 343 40.77 -24.34 15.46
N TYR A 344 40.63 -23.86 14.22
CA TYR A 344 39.35 -23.38 13.68
C TYR A 344 38.26 -24.47 13.62
N GLN A 345 38.67 -25.75 13.58
CA GLN A 345 37.72 -26.88 13.57
C GLN A 345 37.18 -27.21 14.97
N SER A 346 37.94 -26.88 16.03
CA SER A 346 37.61 -27.18 17.43
C SER A 346 37.16 -25.95 18.26
N LEU A 347 37.61 -24.74 17.91
CA LEU A 347 37.35 -23.47 18.58
C LEU A 347 36.59 -22.50 17.66
N GLU A 348 35.80 -21.60 18.25
CA GLU A 348 34.98 -20.63 17.50
C GLU A 348 35.68 -19.27 17.38
N PHE A 349 36.39 -19.02 16.28
CA PHE A 349 36.97 -17.71 15.94
C PHE A 349 36.74 -17.33 14.46
N PRO A 350 37.04 -16.09 14.01
CA PRO A 350 36.83 -15.67 12.62
C PRO A 350 37.67 -16.46 11.61
N SER A 351 37.06 -16.89 10.51
CA SER A 351 37.77 -17.57 9.41
C SER A 351 38.74 -16.63 8.68
N SER A 352 38.58 -15.31 8.76
CA SER A 352 39.48 -14.32 8.18
C SER A 352 40.94 -14.49 8.61
N CYS A 353 41.19 -14.98 9.84
CA CYS A 353 42.53 -15.25 10.36
C CYS A 353 43.31 -16.30 9.54
N LEU A 354 42.62 -17.12 8.74
CA LEU A 354 43.20 -18.13 7.85
C LEU A 354 43.71 -17.55 6.52
N LEU A 355 43.31 -16.34 6.15
CA LEU A 355 43.66 -15.75 4.84
C LEU A 355 45.14 -15.38 4.74
N HIS A 356 45.73 -14.86 5.82
CA HIS A 356 47.15 -14.46 5.81
C HIS A 356 48.09 -15.67 5.62
N PRO A 357 48.01 -16.76 6.42
CA PRO A 357 48.86 -17.94 6.23
C PRO A 357 48.75 -18.55 4.82
N ILE A 358 47.52 -18.71 4.31
CA ILE A 358 47.23 -19.19 2.94
C ILE A 358 47.97 -18.33 1.90
N THR A 359 47.85 -17.01 2.01
CA THR A 359 48.40 -16.08 1.01
C THR A 359 49.93 -16.05 1.06
N SER A 360 50.52 -16.13 2.26
CA SER A 360 51.97 -16.21 2.44
C SER A 360 52.55 -17.51 1.87
N ILE A 361 51.88 -18.65 2.09
CA ILE A 361 52.26 -19.95 1.52
C ILE A 361 52.24 -19.90 -0.03
N GLU A 362 51.20 -19.32 -0.64
CA GLU A 362 51.12 -19.19 -2.11
C GLU A 362 52.23 -18.29 -2.67
N TYR A 363 52.50 -17.14 -2.02
CA TYR A 363 53.54 -16.21 -2.46
C TYR A 363 54.94 -16.84 -2.42
N GLN A 364 55.22 -17.64 -1.39
CA GLN A 364 56.53 -18.26 -1.16
C GLN A 364 56.66 -19.68 -1.73
N TRP A 365 55.63 -20.23 -2.39
CA TRP A 365 55.58 -21.62 -2.86
C TRP A 365 56.75 -22.01 -3.78
N ILE A 366 57.30 -21.05 -4.53
CA ILE A 366 58.28 -21.26 -5.61
C ILE A 366 59.67 -21.70 -5.11
N GLN A 367 59.95 -21.72 -3.79
CA GLN A 367 61.30 -22.01 -3.25
C GLN A 367 61.39 -23.15 -2.20
N GLY A 368 60.29 -23.83 -1.86
CA GLY A 368 60.28 -24.79 -0.73
C GLY A 368 60.75 -26.21 -1.07
N ARG A 369 61.98 -26.60 -0.69
CA ARG A 369 62.38 -28.02 -0.56
C ARG A 369 61.78 -28.64 0.72
N LEU A 370 60.46 -28.80 0.75
CA LEU A 370 59.76 -29.46 1.86
C LEU A 370 60.02 -30.97 1.89
N LYS A 371 60.02 -31.56 3.08
CA LYS A 371 60.04 -33.02 3.25
C LYS A 371 58.67 -33.63 2.90
N ALA A 372 58.66 -34.90 2.48
CA ALA A 372 57.43 -35.62 2.17
C ALA A 372 56.39 -35.56 3.31
N GLU A 373 56.83 -35.75 4.56
CA GLU A 373 56.00 -35.62 5.78
C GLU A 373 55.29 -34.26 5.90
N GLN A 374 55.98 -33.17 5.53
CA GLN A 374 55.44 -31.80 5.61
C GLN A 374 54.43 -31.54 4.47
N LEU A 375 54.69 -32.10 3.28
CA LEU A 375 53.76 -32.04 2.16
C LEU A 375 52.46 -32.81 2.47
N GLU A 376 52.58 -33.99 3.10
CA GLU A 376 51.44 -34.80 3.54
C GLU A 376 50.63 -34.13 4.66
N GLU A 377 51.28 -33.53 5.66
CA GLU A 377 50.59 -32.79 6.73
C GLU A 377 49.83 -31.57 6.15
N LEU A 378 50.43 -30.86 5.19
CA LEU A 378 49.82 -29.74 4.49
C LEU A 378 48.62 -30.16 3.63
N ALA A 379 48.75 -31.24 2.84
CA ALA A 379 47.67 -31.82 2.04
C ALA A 379 46.50 -32.30 2.91
N THR A 380 46.81 -32.95 4.03
CA THR A 380 45.82 -33.41 5.02
C THR A 380 45.08 -32.23 5.64
N SER A 381 45.79 -31.14 5.99
CA SER A 381 45.17 -29.91 6.51
C SER A 381 44.25 -29.24 5.50
N PHE A 382 44.65 -29.14 4.22
CA PHE A 382 43.80 -28.60 3.16
C PHE A 382 42.51 -29.42 2.99
N SER A 383 42.64 -30.75 2.91
CA SER A 383 41.51 -31.67 2.75
C SER A 383 40.57 -31.65 3.97
N SER A 384 41.12 -31.64 5.18
CA SER A 384 40.40 -31.55 6.45
C SER A 384 39.60 -30.24 6.56
N LEU A 385 40.22 -29.09 6.26
CA LEU A 385 39.51 -27.81 6.31
C LEU A 385 38.44 -27.69 5.21
N LEU A 386 38.70 -28.21 4.00
CA LEU A 386 37.70 -28.23 2.93
C LEU A 386 36.46 -29.02 3.34
N ALA A 387 36.65 -30.24 3.86
CA ALA A 387 35.55 -31.07 4.36
C ALA A 387 34.78 -30.39 5.51
N TYR A 388 35.49 -29.78 6.47
CA TYR A 388 34.87 -29.03 7.55
C TYR A 388 34.07 -27.82 7.04
N GLY A 389 34.66 -27.01 6.16
CA GLY A 389 34.02 -25.84 5.55
C GLY A 389 32.75 -26.20 4.78
N LEU A 390 32.80 -27.27 3.97
CA LEU A 390 31.62 -27.82 3.29
C LEU A 390 30.55 -28.31 4.29
N SER A 391 30.94 -28.89 5.43
CA SER A 391 29.98 -29.28 6.48
C SER A 391 29.30 -28.08 7.16
N LEU A 392 29.99 -26.95 7.30
CA LEU A 392 29.41 -25.69 7.78
C LEU A 392 28.47 -25.08 6.73
N ILE A 393 28.86 -25.11 5.45
CA ILE A 393 28.04 -24.62 4.33
C ILE A 393 26.77 -25.46 4.18
N ARG A 394 26.83 -26.79 4.24
CA ARG A 394 25.66 -27.68 4.28
C ARG A 394 24.67 -27.30 5.39
N ARG A 395 25.16 -26.75 6.49
CA ARG A 395 24.37 -26.37 7.67
C ARG A 395 24.21 -24.87 7.85
N PHE A 396 24.45 -24.05 6.81
CA PHE A 396 24.63 -22.60 6.92
C PHE A 396 23.48 -21.90 7.67
N ARG A 397 22.22 -22.27 7.36
CA ARG A 397 21.00 -21.76 8.02
C ARG A 397 21.01 -21.87 9.55
N SER A 398 21.71 -22.87 10.09
CA SER A 398 21.83 -23.13 11.54
C SER A 398 23.13 -22.61 12.17
N VAL A 399 24.20 -22.49 11.37
CA VAL A 399 25.54 -22.07 11.80
C VAL A 399 25.69 -20.54 11.73
N PHE A 400 25.06 -19.93 10.72
CA PHE A 400 25.10 -18.50 10.42
C PHE A 400 23.66 -17.92 10.39
N PRO A 401 22.89 -17.97 11.49
CA PRO A 401 21.52 -17.46 11.49
C PRO A 401 21.47 -15.93 11.34
N LEU A 402 20.56 -15.41 10.50
CA LEU A 402 20.39 -13.95 10.29
C LEU A 402 19.96 -13.18 11.55
N SER A 403 19.61 -13.86 12.64
CA SER A 403 19.40 -13.24 13.96
C SER A 403 20.68 -12.74 14.63
N VAL A 404 21.85 -13.09 14.09
CA VAL A 404 23.17 -12.57 14.50
C VAL A 404 23.73 -11.72 13.36
N SER A 405 23.97 -10.43 13.62
CA SER A 405 24.35 -9.43 12.61
C SER A 405 25.62 -9.79 11.82
N ASP A 406 26.58 -10.44 12.45
CA ASP A 406 27.87 -10.83 11.85
C ASP A 406 27.80 -12.15 11.03
N SER A 407 26.69 -12.90 11.09
CA SER A 407 26.57 -14.18 10.37
C SER A 407 26.81 -14.12 8.86
N PRO A 408 26.29 -13.13 8.10
CA PRO A 408 26.57 -12.98 6.67
C PRO A 408 28.06 -12.78 6.37
N ALA A 409 28.74 -11.91 7.14
CA ALA A 409 30.15 -11.59 6.97
C ALA A 409 31.06 -12.79 7.32
N ARG A 410 30.70 -13.56 8.36
CA ARG A 410 31.39 -14.81 8.73
C ARG A 410 31.29 -15.88 7.64
N LEU A 411 30.13 -16.08 7.03
CA LEU A 411 29.96 -17.00 5.90
C LEU A 411 30.76 -16.52 4.67
N GLN A 412 30.71 -15.22 4.37
CA GLN A 412 31.45 -14.64 3.25
C GLN A 412 32.98 -14.77 3.44
N SER A 413 33.48 -14.59 4.67
CA SER A 413 34.88 -14.85 5.03
C SER A 413 35.27 -16.33 4.89
N LEU A 414 34.42 -17.27 5.32
CA LEU A 414 34.65 -18.71 5.12
C LEU A 414 34.71 -19.08 3.63
N LEU A 415 33.78 -18.56 2.81
CA LEU A 415 33.81 -18.76 1.37
C LEU A 415 35.10 -18.18 0.75
N ARG A 416 35.54 -16.99 1.19
CA ARG A 416 36.80 -16.38 0.72
C ARG A 416 38.02 -17.23 1.02
N VAL A 417 38.10 -17.84 2.22
CA VAL A 417 39.16 -18.77 2.61
C VAL A 417 39.17 -20.00 1.70
N LEU A 418 38.02 -20.65 1.51
CA LEU A 418 37.92 -21.85 0.67
C LEU A 418 38.23 -21.54 -0.80
N ILE A 419 37.75 -20.41 -1.32
CA ILE A 419 38.04 -19.95 -2.69
C ILE A 419 39.53 -19.68 -2.88
N GLN A 420 40.18 -19.01 -1.93
CA GLN A 420 41.60 -18.72 -2.03
C GLN A 420 42.42 -20.02 -1.96
N MET A 421 42.13 -20.87 -0.97
CA MET A 421 42.77 -22.18 -0.79
C MET A 421 42.68 -23.04 -2.05
N CYS A 422 41.49 -23.25 -2.61
CA CYS A 422 41.31 -24.07 -3.80
C CYS A 422 41.83 -23.44 -5.11
N LYS A 423 42.29 -22.18 -5.08
CA LYS A 423 42.95 -21.49 -6.21
C LYS A 423 44.48 -21.50 -6.12
N MET A 424 45.05 -21.90 -4.98
CA MET A 424 46.50 -21.99 -4.78
C MET A 424 47.13 -23.03 -5.70
N LYS A 425 48.34 -22.76 -6.19
CA LYS A 425 49.18 -23.78 -6.86
C LYS A 425 49.46 -24.93 -5.91
N ALA A 426 49.78 -24.61 -4.65
CA ALA A 426 50.01 -25.59 -3.59
C ALA A 426 48.85 -26.59 -3.42
N PHE A 427 47.60 -26.11 -3.49
CA PHE A 427 46.43 -26.97 -3.38
C PHE A 427 46.24 -27.84 -4.63
N GLY A 428 46.46 -27.29 -5.83
CA GLY A 428 46.39 -28.04 -7.09
C GLY A 428 47.43 -29.18 -7.17
N GLU A 429 48.63 -28.94 -6.67
CA GLU A 429 49.73 -29.93 -6.62
C GLU A 429 49.52 -30.99 -5.54
N LEU A 430 49.05 -30.61 -4.34
CA LEU A 430 48.88 -31.50 -3.19
C LEU A 430 47.52 -32.22 -3.12
N CYS A 431 46.48 -31.70 -3.77
CA CYS A 431 45.12 -32.25 -3.74
C CYS A 431 44.52 -32.40 -5.16
N PRO A 432 45.21 -33.05 -6.11
CA PRO A 432 44.83 -33.08 -7.53
C PRO A 432 43.52 -33.82 -7.84
N SER A 433 43.03 -34.64 -6.91
CA SER A 433 41.77 -35.38 -7.02
C SER A 433 40.53 -34.59 -6.57
N SER A 434 40.70 -33.34 -6.12
CA SER A 434 39.58 -32.52 -5.63
C SER A 434 38.71 -31.98 -6.78
N ALA A 435 37.40 -32.19 -6.69
CA ALA A 435 36.45 -31.63 -7.64
C ALA A 435 36.36 -30.08 -7.51
N PRO A 436 35.98 -29.33 -8.56
CA PRO A 436 35.88 -27.89 -8.51
C PRO A 436 34.99 -27.40 -7.35
N LEU A 437 35.51 -26.45 -6.55
CA LEU A 437 34.83 -25.93 -5.35
C LEU A 437 33.35 -25.54 -5.58
N PRO A 438 32.93 -24.89 -6.70
CA PRO A 438 31.51 -24.61 -6.92
C PRO A 438 30.62 -25.86 -6.94
N HIS A 439 31.09 -26.97 -7.50
CA HIS A 439 30.32 -28.23 -7.56
C HIS A 439 30.12 -28.83 -6.16
N LEU A 440 31.20 -28.90 -5.37
CA LEU A 440 31.16 -29.39 -3.99
C LEU A 440 30.23 -28.52 -3.11
N VAL A 441 30.23 -27.20 -3.34
CA VAL A 441 29.33 -26.27 -2.63
C VAL A 441 27.87 -26.44 -3.07
N ILE A 442 27.59 -26.63 -4.36
CA ILE A 442 26.23 -26.93 -4.87
C ILE A 442 25.69 -28.22 -4.23
N GLU A 443 26.49 -29.29 -4.21
CA GLU A 443 26.09 -30.56 -3.59
C GLU A 443 25.81 -30.39 -2.09
N ALA A 444 26.73 -29.76 -1.35
CA ALA A 444 26.57 -29.49 0.08
C ALA A 444 25.31 -28.65 0.38
N LEU A 445 25.01 -27.62 -0.43
CA LEU A 445 23.83 -26.78 -0.29
C LEU A 445 22.53 -27.52 -0.63
N ARG A 446 22.54 -28.39 -1.66
CA ARG A 446 21.39 -29.23 -2.03
C ARG A 446 21.05 -30.20 -0.89
N THR A 447 22.02 -31.01 -0.46
CA THR A 447 21.79 -31.96 0.66
C THR A 447 21.38 -31.23 1.94
N GLY A 448 22.02 -30.10 2.24
CA GLY A 448 21.70 -29.27 3.40
C GLY A 448 20.29 -28.67 3.38
N THR A 449 19.73 -28.39 2.20
CA THR A 449 18.36 -27.89 2.04
C THR A 449 17.33 -28.99 2.31
N VAL A 450 17.56 -30.20 1.81
CA VAL A 450 16.71 -31.38 2.09
C VAL A 450 16.76 -31.78 3.57
N GLU A 451 17.94 -31.79 4.19
CA GLU A 451 18.09 -32.05 5.64
C GLU A 451 17.39 -30.99 6.49
N TRP A 452 17.49 -29.71 6.12
CA TRP A 452 16.82 -28.63 6.83
C TRP A 452 15.29 -28.74 6.73
N PHE A 453 14.75 -29.11 5.57
CA PHE A 453 13.32 -29.40 5.41
C PHE A 453 12.86 -30.50 6.38
N HIS A 454 13.56 -31.63 6.44
CA HIS A 454 13.19 -32.72 7.34
C HIS A 454 13.34 -32.36 8.83
N LEU A 455 14.34 -31.56 9.19
CA LEU A 455 14.49 -31.02 10.54
C LEU A 455 13.31 -30.11 10.93
N LYS A 456 12.88 -29.22 10.02
CA LYS A 456 11.70 -28.37 10.22
C LYS A 456 10.40 -29.17 10.26
N GLN A 457 10.27 -30.18 9.41
CA GLN A 457 9.15 -31.11 9.40
C GLN A 457 9.02 -31.84 10.75
N GLN A 458 10.13 -32.33 11.32
CA GLN A 458 10.16 -32.95 12.64
C GLN A 458 9.81 -31.96 13.76
N HIS A 459 10.33 -30.73 13.70
CA HIS A 459 10.04 -29.69 14.69
C HIS A 459 8.54 -29.36 14.80
N HIS A 460 7.83 -29.36 13.67
CA HIS A 460 6.40 -29.07 13.62
C HIS A 460 5.48 -30.29 13.82
N GLN A 461 6.02 -31.50 14.04
CA GLN A 461 5.16 -32.67 14.26
C GLN A 461 4.24 -32.46 15.47
N PRO A 462 2.91 -32.59 15.31
CA PRO A 462 1.97 -32.33 16.40
C PRO A 462 2.06 -33.45 17.44
N MET A 463 1.99 -33.08 18.73
CA MET A 463 1.95 -34.04 19.84
C MET A 463 0.67 -34.89 19.86
N VAL A 464 -0.40 -34.41 19.23
CA VAL A 464 -1.68 -35.11 19.07
C VAL A 464 -1.83 -35.51 17.61
N GLN A 465 -2.09 -36.79 17.35
CA GLN A 465 -2.31 -37.31 16.01
C GLN A 465 -3.77 -37.08 15.58
N GLY A 466 -4.06 -35.89 15.06
CA GLY A 466 -5.32 -35.55 14.39
C GLY A 466 -5.07 -34.90 13.03
N MET A 467 -6.04 -35.01 12.12
CA MET A 467 -5.88 -34.47 10.77
C MET A 467 -5.79 -32.94 10.76
N LEU A 468 -6.53 -32.25 11.64
CA LEU A 468 -6.52 -30.79 11.75
C LEU A 468 -5.17 -30.29 12.30
N GLU A 469 -4.62 -30.98 13.29
CA GLU A 469 -3.30 -30.72 13.86
C GLU A 469 -2.19 -30.96 12.84
N ALA A 470 -2.32 -32.01 12.01
CA ALA A 470 -1.41 -32.26 10.89
C ALA A 470 -1.48 -31.15 9.82
N GLY A 471 -2.67 -30.62 9.53
CA GLY A 471 -2.86 -29.48 8.62
C GLY A 471 -2.24 -28.18 9.15
N LYS A 472 -2.44 -27.87 10.44
CA LYS A 472 -1.82 -26.73 11.13
C LYS A 472 -0.28 -26.85 11.19
N ALA A 473 0.24 -28.05 11.45
CA ALA A 473 1.67 -28.34 11.41
C ALA A 473 2.27 -28.14 10.01
N LEU A 474 1.54 -28.57 8.97
CA LEU A 474 1.95 -28.39 7.58
C LEU A 474 1.91 -26.93 7.14
N LEU A 475 0.91 -26.15 7.57
CA LEU A 475 0.86 -24.70 7.37
C LEU A 475 2.09 -24.00 7.94
N ASN A 476 2.43 -24.27 9.21
CA ASN A 476 3.61 -23.70 9.86
C ASN A 476 4.91 -24.09 9.14
N LEU A 477 5.00 -25.32 8.61
CA LEU A 477 6.13 -25.78 7.81
C LEU A 477 6.26 -25.02 6.48
N VAL A 478 5.15 -24.82 5.75
CA VAL A 478 5.14 -24.05 4.49
C VAL A 478 5.52 -22.59 4.74
N GLN A 479 5.01 -21.97 5.81
CA GLN A 479 5.37 -20.59 6.18
C GLN A 479 6.86 -20.44 6.55
N ASP A 480 7.43 -21.40 7.28
CA ASP A 480 8.88 -21.45 7.55
C ASP A 480 9.71 -21.57 6.26
N ILE A 481 9.21 -22.31 5.25
CA ILE A 481 9.86 -22.52 3.95
C ILE A 481 9.79 -21.26 3.08
N VAL A 482 8.63 -20.60 3.00
CA VAL A 482 8.45 -19.30 2.33
C VAL A 482 9.39 -18.26 2.95
N GLY A 483 9.46 -18.19 4.28
CA GLY A 483 10.37 -17.32 5.01
C GLY A 483 11.86 -17.59 4.75
N ASP A 484 12.26 -18.86 4.60
CA ASP A 484 13.63 -19.23 4.22
C ASP A 484 13.94 -18.90 2.75
N LEU A 485 12.99 -19.09 1.85
CA LEU A 485 13.15 -18.76 0.43
C LEU A 485 13.29 -17.26 0.19
N HIS A 486 12.55 -16.41 0.91
CA HIS A 486 12.79 -14.96 0.90
C HIS A 486 14.19 -14.58 1.41
N GLN A 487 14.66 -15.22 2.48
CA GLN A 487 16.03 -15.01 2.99
C GLN A 487 17.08 -15.48 1.97
N CYS A 488 16.81 -16.58 1.28
CA CYS A 488 17.63 -17.06 0.18
C CYS A 488 17.67 -16.01 -0.94
N GLN A 489 16.51 -15.57 -1.45
CA GLN A 489 16.41 -14.60 -2.54
C GLN A 489 17.13 -13.27 -2.24
N HIS A 490 16.86 -12.66 -1.07
CA HIS A 490 17.30 -11.30 -0.79
C HIS A 490 18.70 -11.18 -0.15
N THR A 491 19.14 -12.20 0.59
CA THR A 491 20.39 -12.15 1.38
C THR A 491 21.38 -13.21 0.94
N TRP A 492 21.03 -14.50 1.05
CA TRP A 492 22.01 -15.57 0.86
C TRP A 492 22.44 -15.72 -0.60
N ASN A 493 21.52 -15.55 -1.56
CA ASN A 493 21.83 -15.69 -2.98
C ASN A 493 22.88 -14.66 -3.43
N LYS A 494 22.82 -13.43 -2.91
CA LYS A 494 23.85 -12.40 -3.17
C LYS A 494 25.24 -12.86 -2.72
N ILE A 495 25.36 -13.53 -1.58
CA ILE A 495 26.64 -14.01 -1.05
C ILE A 495 27.20 -15.14 -1.94
N PHE A 496 26.40 -16.18 -2.22
CA PHE A 496 26.83 -17.32 -3.02
C PHE A 496 27.05 -16.97 -4.50
N HIS A 497 26.21 -16.10 -5.08
CA HIS A 497 26.36 -15.63 -6.45
C HIS A 497 27.58 -14.72 -6.62
N ASN A 498 27.86 -13.82 -5.67
CA ASN A 498 29.04 -12.96 -5.73
C ASN A 498 30.35 -13.75 -5.51
N ALA A 499 30.34 -14.76 -4.65
CA ALA A 499 31.53 -15.54 -4.31
C ALA A 499 31.84 -16.66 -5.34
N LEU A 500 30.82 -17.40 -5.79
CA LEU A 500 30.98 -18.64 -6.56
C LEU A 500 30.09 -18.72 -7.82
N LYS A 501 29.30 -17.68 -8.14
CA LYS A 501 28.31 -17.68 -9.23
C LYS A 501 27.23 -18.77 -9.11
N ILE A 502 26.98 -19.23 -7.88
CA ILE A 502 25.93 -20.21 -7.57
C ILE A 502 24.62 -19.46 -7.31
N ASP A 503 23.55 -19.85 -8.00
CA ASP A 503 22.19 -19.43 -7.66
C ASP A 503 21.60 -20.37 -6.59
N LEU A 504 21.71 -19.94 -5.33
CA LEU A 504 21.13 -20.65 -4.19
C LEU A 504 19.60 -20.60 -4.21
N PHE A 505 19.00 -19.51 -4.70
CA PHE A 505 17.55 -19.34 -4.63
C PHE A 505 16.84 -20.35 -5.53
N SER A 506 17.20 -20.39 -6.82
CA SER A 506 16.57 -21.31 -7.77
C SER A 506 16.78 -22.78 -7.40
N MET A 507 17.97 -23.13 -6.91
CA MET A 507 18.27 -24.49 -6.42
C MET A 507 17.43 -24.84 -5.18
N ALA A 508 17.40 -23.98 -4.16
CA ALA A 508 16.64 -24.26 -2.94
C ALA A 508 15.13 -24.29 -3.22
N PHE A 509 14.63 -23.42 -4.11
CA PHE A 509 13.24 -23.39 -4.55
C PHE A 509 12.83 -24.73 -5.18
N LEU A 510 13.60 -25.23 -6.16
CA LEU A 510 13.27 -26.47 -6.89
C LEU A 510 13.18 -27.71 -5.98
N GLU A 511 14.08 -27.84 -5.01
CA GLU A 511 14.05 -28.93 -4.01
C GLU A 511 12.88 -28.78 -3.04
N LEU A 512 12.68 -27.58 -2.48
CA LEU A 512 11.66 -27.32 -1.46
C LEU A 512 10.23 -27.38 -2.03
N GLN A 513 9.98 -26.85 -3.23
CA GLN A 513 8.66 -26.91 -3.87
C GLN A 513 8.20 -28.34 -4.11
N TRP A 514 9.11 -29.26 -4.47
CA TRP A 514 8.79 -30.68 -4.66
C TRP A 514 8.44 -31.38 -3.33
N LEU A 515 9.26 -31.15 -2.29
CA LEU A 515 9.02 -31.71 -0.95
C LEU A 515 7.71 -31.21 -0.34
N VAL A 516 7.39 -29.92 -0.54
CA VAL A 516 6.12 -29.32 -0.12
C VAL A 516 4.95 -29.85 -0.94
N ALA A 517 5.04 -29.87 -2.27
CA ALA A 517 4.00 -30.34 -3.18
C ALA A 517 3.51 -31.74 -2.78
N LYS A 518 4.46 -32.68 -2.66
CA LYS A 518 4.16 -34.06 -2.24
C LYS A 518 3.44 -34.10 -0.90
N ARG A 519 3.93 -33.35 0.10
CA ARG A 519 3.37 -33.39 1.46
C ARG A 519 1.99 -32.75 1.57
N VAL A 520 1.71 -31.70 0.79
CA VAL A 520 0.37 -31.11 0.74
C VAL A 520 -0.58 -32.02 -0.03
N GLN A 521 -0.18 -32.58 -1.16
CA GLN A 521 -0.99 -33.53 -1.92
C GLN A 521 -1.40 -34.74 -1.07
N ASP A 522 -0.46 -35.34 -0.33
CA ASP A 522 -0.72 -36.43 0.63
C ASP A 522 -1.79 -36.00 1.67
N HIS A 523 -1.68 -34.78 2.20
CA HIS A 523 -2.58 -34.28 3.24
C HIS A 523 -3.99 -33.98 2.69
N THR A 524 -4.09 -33.28 1.56
CA THR A 524 -5.38 -32.98 0.90
C THR A 524 -6.11 -34.25 0.47
N ALA A 525 -5.37 -35.26 -0.03
CA ALA A 525 -5.95 -36.55 -0.37
C ALA A 525 -6.49 -37.29 0.87
N ALA A 526 -5.79 -37.21 2.01
CA ALA A 526 -6.22 -37.81 3.27
C ALA A 526 -7.45 -37.13 3.91
N VAL A 527 -7.64 -35.82 3.72
CA VAL A 527 -8.83 -35.09 4.20
C VAL A 527 -10.10 -35.51 3.43
N GLY A 528 -9.97 -35.82 2.14
CA GLY A 528 -11.09 -36.27 1.30
C GLY A 528 -12.13 -35.18 1.02
N GLY A 529 -13.33 -35.59 0.58
CA GLY A 529 -14.35 -34.68 0.05
C GLY A 529 -15.24 -33.94 1.07
N SER A 530 -15.21 -34.32 2.36
CA SER A 530 -16.07 -33.71 3.39
C SER A 530 -15.26 -32.84 4.34
N VAL A 531 -15.20 -31.54 4.02
CA VAL A 531 -14.35 -30.57 4.71
C VAL A 531 -15.13 -29.87 5.83
N SER A 532 -14.85 -30.23 7.09
CA SER A 532 -15.38 -29.55 8.27
C SER A 532 -14.99 -28.06 8.29
N PRO A 533 -15.75 -27.16 8.96
CA PRO A 533 -15.49 -25.72 8.89
C PRO A 533 -14.11 -25.32 9.44
N GLU A 534 -13.60 -26.02 10.46
CA GLU A 534 -12.26 -25.80 11.02
C GLU A 534 -11.16 -26.31 10.09
N MET A 535 -11.39 -27.44 9.41
CA MET A 535 -10.49 -27.95 8.37
C MET A 535 -10.46 -27.02 7.16
N GLY A 536 -11.62 -26.47 6.76
CA GLY A 536 -11.73 -25.50 5.68
C GLY A 536 -10.87 -24.27 5.92
N GLU A 537 -10.91 -23.70 7.12
CA GLU A 537 -10.07 -22.56 7.50
C GLU A 537 -8.57 -22.90 7.45
N SER A 538 -8.16 -24.08 7.96
CA SER A 538 -6.77 -24.55 7.87
C SER A 538 -6.31 -24.77 6.42
N LEU A 539 -7.17 -25.32 5.56
CA LEU A 539 -6.89 -25.54 4.14
C LEU A 539 -6.84 -24.22 3.36
N PHE A 540 -7.67 -23.23 3.71
CA PHE A 540 -7.62 -21.90 3.08
C PHE A 540 -6.27 -21.22 3.34
N GLN A 541 -5.82 -21.20 4.59
CA GLN A 541 -4.51 -20.63 4.94
C GLN A 541 -3.35 -21.39 4.29
N LEU A 542 -3.46 -22.71 4.16
CA LEU A 542 -2.48 -23.53 3.45
C LEU A 542 -2.46 -23.25 1.94
N TYR A 543 -3.63 -23.06 1.31
CA TYR A 543 -3.75 -22.66 -0.10
C TYR A 543 -3.10 -21.30 -0.35
N ILE A 544 -3.36 -20.29 0.49
CA ILE A 544 -2.75 -18.96 0.36
C ILE A 544 -1.23 -19.03 0.56
N SER A 545 -0.74 -19.78 1.55
CA SER A 545 0.71 -19.95 1.79
C SER A 545 1.40 -20.71 0.65
N LEU A 546 0.71 -21.67 0.01
CA LEU A 546 1.20 -22.34 -1.20
C LEU A 546 1.20 -21.43 -2.42
N LYS A 547 0.21 -20.56 -2.55
CA LYS A 547 0.12 -19.58 -3.63
C LYS A 547 1.26 -18.56 -3.54
N GLU A 548 1.57 -18.08 -2.34
CA GLU A 548 2.76 -17.27 -2.06
C GLU A 548 4.04 -18.03 -2.45
N LEU A 549 4.21 -19.28 -2.00
CA LEU A 549 5.34 -20.14 -2.39
C LEU A 549 5.45 -20.27 -3.92
N PHE A 550 4.34 -20.52 -4.62
CA PHE A 550 4.32 -20.66 -6.08
C PHE A 550 4.71 -19.35 -6.79
N GLN A 551 4.25 -18.20 -6.28
CA GLN A 551 4.57 -16.87 -6.82
C GLN A 551 6.03 -16.45 -6.62
N LEU A 552 6.78 -17.09 -5.72
CA LEU A 552 8.24 -16.91 -5.62
C LEU A 552 9.01 -17.59 -6.75
N GLY A 553 8.41 -18.57 -7.44
CA GLY A 553 9.05 -19.33 -8.51
C GLY A 553 9.30 -18.51 -9.78
N PRO A 554 10.24 -18.93 -10.64
CA PRO A 554 10.48 -18.29 -11.93
C PRO A 554 9.25 -18.38 -12.85
N VAL A 555 9.06 -17.32 -13.64
CA VAL A 555 7.91 -17.14 -14.53
C VAL A 555 7.87 -18.28 -15.58
N PRO A 556 6.70 -18.81 -15.97
CA PRO A 556 6.60 -19.91 -16.93
C PRO A 556 7.31 -19.69 -18.28
N SER A 557 7.53 -18.44 -18.68
CA SER A 557 8.24 -18.08 -19.92
C SER A 557 9.76 -18.25 -19.86
N GLU A 558 10.34 -18.47 -18.67
CA GLU A 558 11.79 -18.48 -18.43
C GLU A 558 12.33 -19.86 -18.03
N ARG A 559 11.51 -20.93 -18.11
CA ARG A 559 11.81 -22.23 -17.49
C ARG A 559 11.63 -23.44 -18.41
N ASP A 560 12.61 -24.34 -18.40
CA ASP A 560 12.52 -25.67 -19.00
C ASP A 560 11.89 -26.67 -18.00
N GLY A 561 10.58 -26.92 -18.14
CA GLY A 561 9.88 -28.00 -17.43
C GLY A 561 8.70 -27.58 -16.55
N VAL A 562 8.00 -28.60 -16.05
CA VAL A 562 6.80 -28.48 -15.18
C VAL A 562 7.22 -28.59 -13.71
N LEU A 563 6.77 -27.65 -12.88
CA LEU A 563 6.99 -27.66 -11.42
C LEU A 563 6.03 -28.64 -10.74
N ALA A 564 6.40 -29.17 -9.58
CA ALA A 564 5.52 -30.08 -8.82
C ALA A 564 4.32 -29.36 -8.20
N LEU A 565 4.41 -28.03 -8.04
CA LEU A 565 3.30 -27.16 -7.67
C LEU A 565 2.44 -26.71 -8.88
N ASP A 566 2.81 -27.01 -10.13
CA ASP A 566 1.94 -26.65 -11.27
C ASP A 566 0.60 -27.38 -11.16
N GLY A 567 -0.50 -26.61 -11.09
CA GLY A 567 -1.84 -27.17 -10.90
C GLY A 567 -2.25 -27.44 -9.43
N PHE A 568 -1.50 -27.01 -8.42
CA PHE A 568 -1.77 -27.29 -6.99
C PHE A 568 -3.19 -26.92 -6.52
N HIS A 569 -3.85 -25.94 -7.16
CA HIS A 569 -5.22 -25.53 -6.88
C HIS A 569 -6.21 -26.70 -6.89
N ARG A 570 -6.03 -27.68 -7.79
CA ARG A 570 -6.92 -28.85 -7.92
C ARG A 570 -6.99 -29.69 -6.64
N TRP A 571 -5.94 -29.67 -5.82
CA TRP A 571 -5.91 -30.37 -4.53
C TRP A 571 -6.87 -29.76 -3.49
N PHE A 572 -7.27 -28.50 -3.68
CA PHE A 572 -8.14 -27.75 -2.78
C PHE A 572 -9.58 -27.59 -3.31
N GLN A 573 -9.87 -28.06 -4.52
CA GLN A 573 -11.19 -27.98 -5.15
C GLN A 573 -12.34 -28.47 -4.24
N PRO A 574 -12.22 -29.58 -3.46
CA PRO A 574 -13.28 -30.02 -2.54
C PRO A 574 -13.55 -29.07 -1.36
N ALA A 575 -12.63 -28.14 -1.05
CA ALA A 575 -12.78 -27.19 0.05
C ALA A 575 -13.55 -25.92 -0.34
N ILE A 576 -13.68 -25.61 -1.65
CA ILE A 576 -14.34 -24.40 -2.15
C ILE A 576 -15.75 -24.20 -1.56
N PRO A 577 -16.66 -25.20 -1.54
CA PRO A 577 -18.01 -25.01 -1.00
C PRO A 577 -18.00 -24.67 0.49
N SER A 578 -17.05 -25.25 1.25
CA SER A 578 -16.86 -24.97 2.68
C SER A 578 -16.36 -23.53 2.90
N TRP A 579 -15.43 -23.05 2.06
CA TRP A 579 -14.92 -21.67 2.10
C TRP A 579 -15.99 -20.63 1.77
N LEU A 580 -16.80 -20.86 0.73
CA LEU A 580 -17.89 -19.97 0.35
C LEU A 580 -18.97 -19.92 1.44
N GLN A 581 -19.42 -21.08 1.93
CA GLN A 581 -20.39 -21.17 3.02
C GLN A 581 -19.89 -20.54 4.34
N LYS A 582 -18.62 -20.70 4.67
CA LYS A 582 -17.98 -20.05 5.83
C LYS A 582 -17.94 -18.53 5.65
N THR A 583 -17.59 -18.05 4.45
CA THR A 583 -17.55 -16.60 4.16
C THR A 583 -18.94 -15.97 4.28
N TYR A 584 -19.96 -16.59 3.67
CA TYR A 584 -21.35 -16.12 3.78
C TYR A 584 -21.86 -16.13 5.23
N SER A 585 -21.63 -17.22 5.99
CA SER A 585 -22.12 -17.34 7.37
C SER A 585 -21.45 -16.37 8.35
N VAL A 586 -20.13 -16.13 8.21
CA VAL A 586 -19.41 -15.12 8.99
C VAL A 586 -19.90 -13.71 8.64
N ALA A 587 -20.11 -13.42 7.35
CA ALA A 587 -20.65 -12.14 6.91
C ALA A 587 -22.08 -11.92 7.45
N LEU A 588 -22.99 -12.89 7.29
CA LEU A 588 -24.36 -12.82 7.80
C LEU A 588 -24.40 -12.54 9.31
N ALA A 589 -23.59 -13.26 10.10
CA ALA A 589 -23.49 -13.04 11.54
C ALA A 589 -22.86 -11.68 11.92
N ARG A 590 -22.10 -11.05 11.01
CA ARG A 590 -21.61 -9.67 11.17
C ARG A 590 -22.71 -8.66 10.85
N VAL A 591 -23.42 -8.83 9.72
CA VAL A 591 -24.56 -7.98 9.32
C VAL A 591 -25.65 -7.97 10.39
N GLN A 592 -26.03 -9.14 10.92
CA GLN A 592 -27.03 -9.26 11.98
C GLN A 592 -26.64 -8.51 13.25
N ARG A 593 -25.38 -8.65 13.70
CA ARG A 593 -24.87 -7.95 14.89
C ARG A 593 -24.74 -6.44 14.67
N ALA A 594 -24.30 -6.00 13.49
CA ALA A 594 -24.21 -4.58 13.16
C ALA A 594 -25.57 -3.89 13.26
N VAL A 595 -26.63 -4.49 12.69
CA VAL A 595 -28.00 -3.96 12.79
C VAL A 595 -28.58 -4.06 14.20
N GLN A 596 -28.30 -5.15 14.93
CA GLN A 596 -28.80 -5.32 16.31
C GLN A 596 -28.24 -4.27 17.27
N MET A 597 -26.97 -3.89 17.09
CA MET A 597 -26.30 -2.88 17.91
C MET A 597 -26.56 -1.44 17.44
N ASP A 598 -27.29 -1.25 16.34
CA ASP A 598 -27.56 0.06 15.79
C ASP A 598 -28.65 0.80 16.58
N GLU A 599 -28.42 2.10 16.80
CA GLU A 599 -29.35 3.04 17.42
C GLU A 599 -30.01 3.98 16.39
N LEU A 600 -29.67 3.83 15.08
CA LEU A 600 -30.16 4.63 13.96
C LEU A 600 -29.84 6.12 14.09
N VAL A 601 -28.61 6.42 14.50
CA VAL A 601 -28.06 7.79 14.64
C VAL A 601 -27.03 8.03 13.52
N PRO A 602 -27.08 9.18 12.80
CA PRO A 602 -26.11 9.49 11.76
C PRO A 602 -24.72 9.75 12.36
N LEU A 603 -23.67 9.34 11.66
CA LEU A 603 -22.28 9.45 12.12
C LEU A 603 -21.72 10.88 12.16
N GLY A 604 -22.33 11.82 11.43
CA GLY A 604 -21.92 13.23 11.36
C GLY A 604 -22.53 13.95 10.17
N GLU A 605 -22.24 15.25 10.03
CA GLU A 605 -22.86 16.13 9.03
C GLU A 605 -22.64 15.68 7.57
N LEU A 606 -21.47 15.11 7.26
CA LEU A 606 -21.13 14.59 5.93
C LEU A 606 -21.55 13.11 5.75
N THR A 607 -21.68 12.37 6.85
CA THR A 607 -21.96 10.92 6.87
C THR A 607 -23.34 10.67 7.45
N LYS A 608 -24.36 10.87 6.60
CA LYS A 608 -25.79 10.80 6.95
C LYS A 608 -26.31 9.38 7.26
N HIS A 609 -25.45 8.36 7.14
CA HIS A 609 -25.76 6.95 7.45
C HIS A 609 -25.22 6.53 8.82
N SER A 610 -25.72 5.42 9.33
CA SER A 610 -25.40 4.83 10.63
C SER A 610 -24.04 4.13 10.69
N THR A 611 -23.67 3.67 11.89
CA THR A 611 -22.54 2.75 12.09
C THR A 611 -22.73 1.43 11.34
N SER A 612 -23.95 0.89 11.25
CA SER A 612 -24.18 -0.43 10.67
C SER A 612 -23.97 -0.45 9.14
N ALA A 613 -24.24 0.66 8.45
CA ALA A 613 -23.90 0.84 7.03
C ALA A 613 -22.38 0.85 6.77
N VAL A 614 -21.57 1.41 7.69
CA VAL A 614 -20.10 1.37 7.60
C VAL A 614 -19.58 -0.04 7.88
N ASP A 615 -20.10 -0.71 8.91
CA ASP A 615 -19.75 -2.10 9.21
C ASP A 615 -20.05 -3.04 8.02
N LEU A 616 -21.21 -2.87 7.38
CA LEU A 616 -21.60 -3.59 6.17
C LEU A 616 -20.66 -3.31 4.99
N SER A 617 -20.30 -2.04 4.79
CA SER A 617 -19.33 -1.62 3.76
C SER A 617 -17.98 -2.33 3.93
N THR A 618 -17.45 -2.39 5.16
CA THR A 618 -16.20 -3.12 5.44
C THR A 618 -16.36 -4.64 5.35
N CYS A 619 -17.55 -5.18 5.65
CA CYS A 619 -17.84 -6.61 5.47
C CYS A 619 -17.82 -7.01 3.99
N PHE A 620 -18.40 -6.20 3.10
CA PHE A 620 -18.41 -6.47 1.66
C PHE A 620 -17.02 -6.26 1.02
N ALA A 621 -16.24 -5.31 1.53
CA ALA A 621 -14.83 -5.17 1.18
C ALA A 621 -14.01 -6.41 1.57
N GLN A 622 -14.29 -7.03 2.73
CA GLN A 622 -13.66 -8.28 3.15
C GLN A 622 -14.05 -9.46 2.24
N ILE A 623 -15.33 -9.62 1.89
CA ILE A 623 -15.77 -10.66 0.93
C ILE A 623 -15.04 -10.50 -0.41
N SER A 624 -14.98 -9.27 -0.93
CA SER A 624 -14.28 -8.95 -2.18
C SER A 624 -12.77 -9.18 -2.10
N HIS A 625 -12.17 -8.98 -0.93
CA HIS A 625 -10.77 -9.31 -0.68
C HIS A 625 -10.53 -10.82 -0.67
N THR A 626 -11.37 -11.61 0.02
CA THR A 626 -11.29 -13.08 0.01
C THR A 626 -11.43 -13.65 -1.40
N ALA A 627 -12.35 -13.12 -2.22
CA ALA A 627 -12.52 -13.52 -3.61
C ALA A 627 -11.25 -13.26 -4.44
N ARG A 628 -10.59 -12.10 -4.27
CA ARG A 628 -9.29 -11.79 -4.92
C ARG A 628 -8.12 -12.60 -4.36
N GLN A 629 -8.13 -12.93 -3.07
CA GLN A 629 -7.12 -13.79 -2.45
C GLN A 629 -7.15 -15.20 -3.03
N LEU A 630 -8.34 -15.72 -3.36
CA LEU A 630 -8.48 -16.96 -4.11
C LEU A 630 -7.82 -16.83 -5.49
N ASP A 631 -8.31 -15.93 -6.37
CA ASP A 631 -7.89 -15.82 -7.79
C ASP A 631 -7.72 -17.21 -8.40
N TRP A 632 -8.83 -17.94 -8.44
CA TRP A 632 -8.84 -19.33 -8.86
C TRP A 632 -8.36 -19.42 -10.32
N PRO A 633 -7.38 -20.29 -10.66
CA PRO A 633 -6.72 -20.23 -11.97
C PRO A 633 -7.58 -20.84 -13.10
N ASP A 634 -8.41 -21.84 -12.80
CA ASP A 634 -9.35 -22.40 -13.77
C ASP A 634 -10.47 -21.40 -14.09
N PRO A 635 -10.70 -21.03 -15.37
CA PRO A 635 -11.61 -19.94 -15.73
C PRO A 635 -13.09 -20.28 -15.51
N GLU A 636 -13.50 -21.54 -15.71
CA GLU A 636 -14.89 -21.96 -15.51
C GLU A 636 -15.23 -21.98 -14.03
N GLU A 637 -14.36 -22.56 -13.20
CA GLU A 637 -14.55 -22.58 -11.75
C GLU A 637 -14.43 -21.18 -11.13
N ALA A 638 -13.51 -20.33 -11.62
CA ALA A 638 -13.37 -18.94 -11.18
C ALA A 638 -14.63 -18.11 -11.47
N PHE A 639 -15.27 -18.34 -12.62
CA PHE A 639 -16.55 -17.74 -12.94
C PHE A 639 -17.65 -18.19 -11.97
N MET A 640 -17.79 -19.50 -11.72
CA MET A 640 -18.78 -20.05 -10.79
C MET A 640 -18.58 -19.55 -9.34
N ILE A 641 -17.32 -19.46 -8.88
CA ILE A 641 -16.95 -18.87 -7.59
C ILE A 641 -17.36 -17.39 -7.51
N THR A 642 -17.12 -16.63 -8.58
CA THR A 642 -17.45 -15.20 -8.63
C THR A 642 -18.96 -14.97 -8.68
N VAL A 643 -19.70 -15.75 -9.46
CA VAL A 643 -21.17 -15.77 -9.43
C VAL A 643 -21.67 -16.03 -8.02
N LYS A 644 -21.07 -16.99 -7.29
CA LYS A 644 -21.50 -17.28 -5.93
C LYS A 644 -21.22 -16.13 -4.95
N PHE A 645 -20.05 -15.49 -5.02
CA PHE A 645 -19.77 -14.30 -4.20
C PHE A 645 -20.72 -13.13 -4.49
N VAL A 646 -21.10 -12.92 -5.75
CA VAL A 646 -22.06 -11.87 -6.16
C VAL A 646 -23.46 -12.19 -5.66
N GLU A 647 -23.94 -13.42 -5.87
CA GLU A 647 -25.23 -13.91 -5.34
C GLU A 647 -25.31 -13.71 -3.81
N ASP A 648 -24.28 -14.15 -3.07
CA ASP A 648 -24.22 -14.08 -1.62
C ASP A 648 -24.15 -12.64 -1.11
N THR A 649 -23.40 -11.74 -1.77
CA THR A 649 -23.33 -10.33 -1.39
C THR A 649 -24.66 -9.60 -1.66
N CYS A 650 -25.27 -9.85 -2.81
CA CYS A 650 -26.60 -9.33 -3.15
C CYS A 650 -27.67 -9.84 -2.17
N ARG A 651 -27.60 -11.10 -1.76
CA ARG A 651 -28.50 -11.69 -0.76
C ARG A 651 -28.32 -11.05 0.62
N LEU A 652 -27.08 -10.87 1.08
CA LEU A 652 -26.77 -10.22 2.36
C LEU A 652 -27.32 -8.79 2.42
N ALA A 653 -27.29 -8.06 1.29
CA ALA A 653 -27.83 -6.72 1.19
C ALA A 653 -29.36 -6.66 1.34
N LEU A 654 -30.08 -7.55 0.66
CA LEU A 654 -31.54 -7.64 0.80
C LEU A 654 -31.94 -8.09 2.22
N VAL A 655 -31.13 -8.96 2.85
CA VAL A 655 -31.28 -9.30 4.27
C VAL A 655 -31.05 -8.09 5.17
N TYR A 656 -30.01 -7.29 4.94
CA TYR A 656 -29.78 -6.04 5.70
C TYR A 656 -30.99 -5.10 5.61
N CYS A 657 -31.53 -4.87 4.40
CA CYS A 657 -32.72 -4.04 4.21
C CYS A 657 -33.93 -4.54 5.02
N SER A 658 -34.14 -5.86 5.13
CA SER A 658 -35.23 -6.39 5.95
C SER A 658 -34.99 -6.19 7.45
N LEU A 659 -33.75 -6.39 7.92
CA LEU A 659 -33.34 -6.23 9.31
C LEU A 659 -33.36 -4.77 9.77
N ILE A 660 -32.80 -3.83 9.01
CA ILE A 660 -32.72 -2.41 9.40
C ILE A 660 -34.13 -1.77 9.46
N LYS A 661 -35.04 -2.18 8.57
CA LYS A 661 -36.47 -1.82 8.65
C LYS A 661 -37.19 -2.43 9.86
N ALA A 662 -36.82 -3.64 10.29
CA ALA A 662 -37.36 -4.24 11.51
C ALA A 662 -36.86 -3.47 12.75
N ARG A 663 -35.55 -3.21 12.83
CA ARG A 663 -34.91 -2.42 13.88
C ARG A 663 -35.54 -1.04 14.06
N ALA A 664 -35.82 -0.34 12.96
CA ALA A 664 -36.50 0.95 12.99
C ALA A 664 -37.92 0.88 13.58
N ARG A 665 -38.67 -0.21 13.31
CA ARG A 665 -40.00 -0.42 13.91
C ARG A 665 -39.89 -0.72 15.40
N GLU A 666 -38.95 -1.56 15.81
CA GLU A 666 -38.69 -1.87 17.23
C GLU A 666 -38.40 -0.61 18.04
N LEU A 667 -37.49 0.24 17.57
CA LEU A 667 -37.15 1.50 18.23
C LEU A 667 -38.32 2.50 18.20
N SER A 668 -39.07 2.56 17.09
CA SER A 668 -40.26 3.44 16.98
C SER A 668 -41.40 3.07 17.94
N THR A 669 -41.62 1.78 18.24
CA THR A 669 -42.71 1.37 19.16
C THR A 669 -42.51 1.83 20.61
N GLY A 670 -41.27 2.17 21.00
CA GLY A 670 -40.96 2.72 22.32
C GLY A 670 -41.16 4.25 22.42
N GLN A 671 -41.27 4.96 21.29
CA GLN A 671 -41.32 6.42 21.25
C GLN A 671 -42.76 6.94 21.10
N LYS A 672 -43.10 7.98 21.86
CA LYS A 672 -44.42 8.65 21.79
C LYS A 672 -44.48 9.77 20.75
N ASP A 673 -43.35 10.16 20.17
CA ASP A 673 -43.24 11.26 19.22
C ASP A 673 -43.10 10.73 17.78
N GLN A 674 -44.07 11.05 16.93
CA GLN A 674 -44.03 10.75 15.50
C GLN A 674 -42.84 11.43 14.79
N GLY A 675 -42.33 12.54 15.36
CA GLY A 675 -41.16 13.23 14.86
C GLY A 675 -39.91 12.35 14.87
N GLN A 676 -39.62 11.68 15.98
CA GLN A 676 -38.40 10.86 16.16
C GLN A 676 -38.44 9.59 15.29
N ALA A 677 -39.62 9.00 15.10
CA ALA A 677 -39.82 7.87 14.19
C ALA A 677 -39.53 8.24 12.72
N ALA A 678 -39.90 9.46 12.29
CA ALA A 678 -39.54 9.97 10.96
C ALA A 678 -38.02 10.21 10.84
N ASP A 679 -37.39 10.75 11.89
CA ASP A 679 -35.95 11.05 11.89
C ASP A 679 -35.10 9.77 11.76
N MET A 680 -35.45 8.70 12.49
CA MET A 680 -34.82 7.37 12.32
C MET A 680 -35.01 6.79 10.91
N LEU A 681 -36.20 6.97 10.30
CA LEU A 681 -36.46 6.50 8.94
C LEU A 681 -35.61 7.22 7.89
N CYS A 682 -35.15 8.46 8.14
CA CYS A 682 -34.18 9.13 7.27
C CYS A 682 -32.83 8.40 7.26
N VAL A 683 -32.32 8.02 8.44
CA VAL A 683 -31.06 7.25 8.57
C VAL A 683 -31.20 5.90 7.86
N VAL A 684 -32.32 5.19 8.06
CA VAL A 684 -32.62 3.92 7.37
C VAL A 684 -32.60 4.06 5.83
N VAL A 685 -33.15 5.16 5.29
CA VAL A 685 -33.11 5.43 3.85
C VAL A 685 -31.67 5.68 3.37
N ASN A 686 -30.87 6.44 4.12
CA ASN A 686 -29.47 6.69 3.79
C ASN A 686 -28.60 5.43 3.88
N ASP A 687 -28.88 4.55 4.84
CA ASP A 687 -28.19 3.27 5.01
C ASP A 687 -28.41 2.35 3.80
N MET A 688 -29.66 2.29 3.31
CA MET A 688 -29.99 1.55 2.09
C MET A 688 -29.41 2.20 0.83
N GLU A 689 -29.32 3.53 0.80
CA GLU A 689 -28.66 4.27 -0.29
C GLU A 689 -27.15 4.00 -0.32
N GLN A 690 -26.48 4.08 0.84
CA GLN A 690 -25.07 3.75 0.99
C GLN A 690 -24.80 2.30 0.57
N LEU A 691 -25.67 1.36 0.95
CA LEU A 691 -25.62 -0.02 0.52
C LEU A 691 -25.74 -0.18 -1.00
N ARG A 692 -26.67 0.56 -1.64
CA ARG A 692 -26.80 0.60 -3.12
C ARG A 692 -25.51 1.07 -3.78
N LEU A 693 -24.88 2.12 -3.26
CA LEU A 693 -23.61 2.66 -3.76
C LEU A 693 -22.42 1.71 -3.56
N VAL A 694 -22.39 0.93 -2.47
CA VAL A 694 -21.35 -0.08 -2.23
C VAL A 694 -21.49 -1.26 -3.20
N ILE A 695 -22.71 -1.79 -3.38
CA ILE A 695 -22.97 -2.92 -4.27
C ILE A 695 -22.75 -2.55 -5.73
N GLY A 696 -23.10 -1.32 -6.13
CA GLY A 696 -22.81 -0.81 -7.48
C GLY A 696 -21.33 -0.83 -7.85
N LYS A 697 -20.42 -0.94 -6.86
CA LYS A 697 -18.96 -1.04 -7.06
C LYS A 697 -18.46 -2.49 -7.11
N LEU A 698 -19.32 -3.51 -6.98
CA LEU A 698 -18.89 -4.91 -7.05
C LEU A 698 -18.11 -5.29 -8.33
N PRO A 699 -18.46 -4.80 -9.55
CA PRO A 699 -17.69 -5.14 -10.75
C PRO A 699 -16.21 -4.74 -10.66
N THR A 700 -15.93 -3.55 -10.12
CA THR A 700 -14.55 -3.08 -9.91
C THR A 700 -13.91 -3.73 -8.69
N GLN A 701 -14.67 -4.02 -7.63
CA GLN A 701 -14.17 -4.68 -6.43
C GLN A 701 -13.85 -6.18 -6.62
N LEU A 702 -14.45 -6.84 -7.59
CA LEU A 702 -14.18 -8.23 -7.96
C LEU A 702 -13.37 -8.35 -9.27
N ALA A 703 -12.93 -7.23 -9.83
CA ALA A 703 -12.14 -7.15 -11.07
C ALA A 703 -12.76 -7.94 -12.24
N TRP A 704 -14.06 -7.75 -12.49
CA TRP A 704 -14.81 -8.49 -13.51
C TRP A 704 -14.10 -8.44 -14.87
N GLU A 705 -13.57 -7.28 -15.30
CA GLU A 705 -12.80 -7.10 -16.55
C GLU A 705 -11.70 -8.18 -16.76
N VAL A 706 -10.97 -8.54 -15.71
CA VAL A 706 -9.89 -9.56 -15.77
C VAL A 706 -10.48 -10.96 -15.89
N LEU A 707 -11.61 -11.22 -15.24
CA LEU A 707 -12.37 -12.46 -15.39
C LEU A 707 -12.98 -12.56 -16.81
N GLU A 708 -13.55 -11.48 -17.36
CA GLU A 708 -14.13 -11.46 -18.71
C GLU A 708 -13.08 -11.79 -19.78
N GLN A 709 -11.87 -11.24 -19.65
CA GLN A 709 -10.74 -11.54 -20.55
C GLN A 709 -10.30 -13.01 -20.46
N ARG A 710 -10.27 -13.60 -19.26
CA ARG A 710 -9.90 -15.01 -19.04
C ARG A 710 -10.97 -16.00 -19.50
N VAL A 711 -12.25 -15.63 -19.36
CA VAL A 711 -13.41 -16.46 -19.64
C VAL A 711 -13.88 -16.35 -21.10
N GLY A 712 -13.66 -15.22 -21.77
CA GLY A 712 -14.10 -14.97 -23.15
C GLY A 712 -13.48 -15.86 -24.23
N ALA A 713 -12.50 -16.70 -23.88
CA ALA A 713 -11.97 -17.77 -24.74
C ALA A 713 -12.73 -19.10 -24.61
N VAL A 714 -13.61 -19.25 -23.60
CA VAL A 714 -14.25 -20.51 -23.20
C VAL A 714 -15.78 -20.40 -23.14
N LEU A 715 -16.33 -19.25 -22.70
CA LEU A 715 -17.77 -18.98 -22.64
C LEU A 715 -18.16 -17.81 -23.56
N GLU A 716 -19.38 -17.87 -24.11
CA GLU A 716 -19.96 -16.77 -24.89
C GLU A 716 -20.14 -15.51 -24.03
N GLN A 717 -19.66 -14.35 -24.50
CA GLN A 717 -19.76 -13.06 -23.79
C GLN A 717 -21.18 -12.74 -23.28
N GLY A 718 -22.21 -13.18 -24.00
CA GLY A 718 -23.60 -12.99 -23.60
C GLY A 718 -23.97 -13.67 -22.28
N GLN A 719 -23.40 -14.85 -21.97
CA GLN A 719 -23.73 -15.58 -20.73
C GLN A 719 -23.16 -14.90 -19.48
N LEU A 720 -21.99 -14.27 -19.61
CA LEU A 720 -21.31 -13.51 -18.56
C LEU A 720 -22.11 -12.26 -18.17
N GLN A 721 -22.51 -11.45 -19.17
CA GLN A 721 -23.37 -10.29 -18.96
C GLN A 721 -24.73 -10.70 -18.40
N ASN A 722 -25.38 -11.71 -19.01
CA ASN A 722 -26.72 -12.14 -18.61
C ASN A 722 -26.79 -12.80 -17.22
N THR A 723 -25.66 -13.19 -16.61
CA THR A 723 -25.64 -13.79 -15.27
C THR A 723 -25.18 -12.79 -14.21
N LEU A 724 -23.94 -12.30 -14.27
CA LEU A 724 -23.37 -11.44 -13.22
C LEU A 724 -24.03 -10.07 -13.20
N HIS A 725 -24.17 -9.43 -14.37
CA HIS A 725 -24.79 -8.10 -14.43
C HIS A 725 -26.29 -8.19 -14.14
N ALA A 726 -27.00 -9.24 -14.59
CA ALA A 726 -28.42 -9.39 -14.27
C ALA A 726 -28.68 -9.60 -12.77
N GLN A 727 -27.87 -10.42 -12.07
CA GLN A 727 -27.96 -10.56 -10.61
C GLN A 727 -27.72 -9.24 -9.88
N LEU A 728 -26.68 -8.50 -10.28
CA LEU A 728 -26.34 -7.19 -9.72
C LEU A 728 -27.46 -6.17 -9.97
N GLN A 729 -27.96 -6.06 -11.21
CA GLN A 729 -29.05 -5.13 -11.55
C GLN A 729 -30.36 -5.50 -10.84
N GLY A 730 -30.66 -6.80 -10.69
CA GLY A 730 -31.81 -7.26 -9.90
C GLY A 730 -31.72 -6.83 -8.43
N ALA A 731 -30.54 -6.95 -7.82
CA ALA A 731 -30.31 -6.49 -6.45
C ALA A 731 -30.38 -4.95 -6.33
N LEU A 732 -29.76 -4.20 -7.25
CA LEU A 732 -29.82 -2.74 -7.28
C LEU A 732 -31.25 -2.21 -7.51
N ALA A 733 -32.04 -2.87 -8.36
CA ALA A 733 -33.45 -2.56 -8.56
C ALA A 733 -34.29 -2.85 -7.31
N GLY A 734 -34.00 -3.97 -6.62
CA GLY A 734 -34.60 -4.32 -5.33
C GLY A 734 -34.30 -3.27 -4.24
N LEU A 735 -33.03 -2.89 -4.08
CA LEU A 735 -32.63 -1.81 -3.17
C LEU A 735 -33.29 -0.48 -3.53
N GLY A 736 -33.32 -0.11 -4.81
CA GLY A 736 -34.02 1.09 -5.27
C GLY A 736 -35.53 1.06 -4.99
N HIS A 737 -36.17 -0.11 -5.07
CA HIS A 737 -37.56 -0.27 -4.66
C HIS A 737 -37.73 -0.05 -3.14
N GLU A 738 -36.83 -0.60 -2.32
CA GLU A 738 -36.87 -0.47 -0.87
C GLU A 738 -36.60 0.96 -0.39
N ILE A 739 -35.64 1.67 -1.01
CA ILE A 739 -35.38 3.10 -0.81
C ILE A 739 -36.64 3.92 -1.12
N ARG A 740 -37.25 3.74 -2.31
CA ARG A 740 -38.51 4.41 -2.67
C ARG A 740 -39.66 4.07 -1.70
N THR A 741 -39.68 2.87 -1.13
CA THR A 741 -40.69 2.46 -0.14
C THR A 741 -40.44 3.09 1.24
N GLY A 742 -39.18 3.26 1.65
CA GLY A 742 -38.79 4.05 2.82
C GLY A 742 -39.20 5.52 2.68
N VAL A 743 -38.88 6.14 1.53
CA VAL A 743 -39.27 7.53 1.22
C VAL A 743 -40.81 7.71 1.18
N ARG A 744 -41.56 6.76 0.60
CA ARG A 744 -43.04 6.77 0.68
C ARG A 744 -43.57 6.61 2.11
N THR A 745 -42.86 5.90 2.98
CA THR A 745 -43.24 5.76 4.40
C THR A 745 -42.98 7.06 5.16
N LEU A 746 -41.85 7.73 4.91
CA LEU A 746 -41.56 9.08 5.41
C LEU A 746 -42.64 10.09 4.99
N ALA A 747 -43.01 10.10 3.71
CA ALA A 747 -44.05 10.99 3.18
C ALA A 747 -45.38 10.81 3.93
N LYS A 748 -45.82 9.57 4.15
CA LYS A 748 -47.06 9.24 4.87
C LYS A 748 -47.03 9.63 6.35
N GLN A 749 -45.87 9.53 7.03
CA GLN A 749 -45.76 9.96 8.43
C GLN A 749 -45.90 11.49 8.55
N LEU A 750 -45.28 12.24 7.64
CA LEU A 750 -45.41 13.71 7.61
C LEU A 750 -46.80 14.17 7.17
N GLU A 751 -47.42 13.49 6.21
CA GLU A 751 -48.79 13.75 5.72
C GLU A 751 -49.81 13.77 6.88
N VAL A 752 -49.73 12.82 7.82
CA VAL A 752 -50.58 12.80 9.03
C VAL A 752 -50.39 14.08 9.86
N GLY A 753 -49.15 14.54 10.00
CA GLY A 753 -48.83 15.81 10.67
C GLY A 753 -49.40 17.02 9.92
N ILE A 754 -49.21 17.10 8.61
CA ILE A 754 -49.70 18.18 7.75
C ILE A 754 -51.23 18.25 7.78
N ALA A 755 -51.91 17.12 7.55
CA ALA A 755 -53.36 17.03 7.59
C ALA A 755 -53.94 17.43 8.95
N THR A 756 -53.31 17.02 10.05
CA THR A 756 -53.71 17.43 11.40
C THR A 756 -53.64 18.95 11.60
N HIS A 757 -52.65 19.62 11.03
CA HIS A 757 -52.53 21.09 11.09
C HIS A 757 -53.54 21.79 10.15
N ILE A 758 -53.76 21.28 8.94
CA ILE A 758 -54.76 21.81 7.99
C ILE A 758 -56.19 21.67 8.55
N GLN A 759 -56.52 20.56 9.21
CA GLN A 759 -57.83 20.39 9.86
C GLN A 759 -58.01 21.36 11.05
N LYS A 760 -56.96 21.58 11.86
CA LYS A 760 -56.99 22.58 12.95
C LYS A 760 -57.20 24.00 12.42
N LEU A 761 -56.54 24.36 11.32
CA LEU A 761 -56.64 25.66 10.64
C LEU A 761 -58.09 26.06 10.29
N VAL A 762 -58.86 25.11 9.77
CA VAL A 762 -60.27 25.30 9.39
C VAL A 762 -61.17 25.55 10.62
N GLY A 763 -60.85 24.93 11.77
CA GLY A 763 -61.63 25.06 13.01
C GLY A 763 -61.38 26.32 13.85
N ILE A 764 -60.51 27.24 13.40
CA ILE A 764 -60.17 28.46 14.16
C ILE A 764 -61.33 29.48 14.13
N ARG A 765 -61.60 30.14 15.26
CA ARG A 765 -62.63 31.19 15.38
C ARG A 765 -62.42 32.34 14.37
N GLU A 766 -63.49 33.05 14.02
CA GLU A 766 -63.49 34.11 13.00
C GLU A 766 -62.56 35.29 13.32
N SER A 767 -62.20 35.50 14.60
CA SER A 767 -61.40 36.64 15.08
C SER A 767 -59.89 36.58 14.77
N VAL A 768 -59.39 35.53 14.08
CA VAL A 768 -57.97 35.36 13.76
C VAL A 768 -57.74 35.58 12.27
N LEU A 769 -56.78 36.44 11.93
CA LEU A 769 -56.41 36.73 10.54
C LEU A 769 -55.91 35.46 9.82
N PRO A 770 -56.13 35.33 8.50
CA PRO A 770 -55.64 34.19 7.73
C PRO A 770 -54.12 33.97 7.80
N GLU A 771 -53.36 35.06 7.93
CA GLU A 771 -51.89 35.05 8.00
C GLU A 771 -51.38 34.51 9.35
N ASP A 772 -51.96 34.93 10.47
CA ASP A 772 -51.58 34.41 11.81
C ASP A 772 -51.92 32.92 11.97
N ALA A 773 -53.00 32.49 11.31
CA ALA A 773 -53.51 31.13 11.42
C ALA A 773 -52.48 30.08 10.92
N ILE A 774 -51.69 30.38 9.88
CA ILE A 774 -50.78 29.42 9.23
C ILE A 774 -49.50 29.11 10.01
N LEU A 775 -49.10 30.00 10.92
CA LEU A 775 -47.80 29.93 11.61
C LEU A 775 -47.48 28.56 12.26
N PRO A 776 -48.42 27.82 12.87
CA PRO A 776 -48.14 26.49 13.42
C PRO A 776 -47.80 25.44 12.34
N LEU A 777 -48.44 25.49 11.17
CA LEU A 777 -48.14 24.61 10.04
C LEU A 777 -46.76 24.94 9.44
N MET A 778 -46.48 26.23 9.24
CA MET A 778 -45.18 26.68 8.72
C MET A 778 -44.04 26.27 9.64
N LYS A 779 -44.17 26.47 10.95
CA LYS A 779 -43.16 26.05 11.94
C LYS A 779 -42.95 24.53 12.00
N PHE A 780 -44.01 23.75 11.82
CA PHE A 780 -43.90 22.29 11.72
C PHE A 780 -43.12 21.86 10.46
N LEU A 781 -43.45 22.46 9.31
CA LEU A 781 -42.76 22.20 8.03
C LEU A 781 -41.30 22.65 8.08
N GLU A 782 -41.01 23.85 8.59
CA GLU A 782 -39.67 24.40 8.76
C GLU A 782 -38.76 23.41 9.52
N VAL A 783 -39.17 23.00 10.72
CA VAL A 783 -38.39 22.09 11.57
C VAL A 783 -38.16 20.74 10.87
N LYS A 784 -39.19 20.14 10.27
CA LYS A 784 -39.08 18.79 9.68
C LYS A 784 -38.39 18.79 8.31
N LEU A 785 -38.67 19.75 7.44
CA LEU A 785 -37.99 19.86 6.14
C LEU A 785 -36.53 20.29 6.30
N CYS A 786 -36.19 21.19 7.24
CA CYS A 786 -34.81 21.55 7.54
C CYS A 786 -34.00 20.34 8.06
N TYR A 787 -34.59 19.57 8.99
CA TYR A 787 -33.98 18.33 9.44
C TYR A 787 -33.74 17.34 8.29
N MET A 788 -34.73 17.14 7.41
CA MET A 788 -34.64 16.18 6.31
C MET A 788 -33.71 16.63 5.17
N ASN A 789 -33.66 17.92 4.83
CA ASN A 789 -32.67 18.46 3.90
C ASN A 789 -31.23 18.20 4.41
N THR A 790 -31.03 18.47 5.71
CA THR A 790 -29.74 18.24 6.38
C THR A 790 -29.40 16.75 6.45
N ASN A 791 -30.35 15.89 6.83
CA ASN A 791 -30.07 14.49 7.19
C ASN A 791 -30.48 13.44 6.15
N LEU A 792 -31.07 13.78 5.00
CA LEU A 792 -31.37 12.83 3.92
C LEU A 792 -30.46 13.04 2.71
N VAL A 793 -30.23 12.02 1.88
CA VAL A 793 -29.56 12.17 0.58
C VAL A 793 -30.43 13.00 -0.38
N GLN A 794 -29.81 13.92 -1.14
CA GLN A 794 -30.52 14.94 -1.92
C GLN A 794 -31.55 14.36 -2.93
N GLU A 795 -31.20 13.31 -3.66
CA GLU A 795 -32.12 12.64 -4.61
C GLU A 795 -33.38 12.10 -3.90
N ASN A 796 -33.19 11.54 -2.70
CA ASN A 796 -34.27 11.02 -1.87
C ASN A 796 -35.08 12.16 -1.22
N PHE A 797 -34.45 13.31 -0.92
CA PHE A 797 -35.14 14.52 -0.44
C PHE A 797 -35.99 15.18 -1.53
N SER A 798 -35.47 15.34 -2.76
CA SER A 798 -36.25 15.83 -3.91
C SER A 798 -37.45 14.92 -4.23
N SER A 799 -37.24 13.60 -4.15
CA SER A 799 -38.32 12.60 -4.28
C SER A 799 -39.35 12.72 -3.16
N LEU A 800 -38.90 12.95 -1.92
CA LEU A 800 -39.77 13.17 -0.76
C LEU A 800 -40.60 14.45 -0.90
N LEU A 801 -39.98 15.58 -1.29
CA LEU A 801 -40.69 16.85 -1.53
C LEU A 801 -41.79 16.68 -2.57
N THR A 802 -41.52 15.98 -3.67
CA THR A 802 -42.51 15.73 -4.74
C THR A 802 -43.72 14.95 -4.22
N LEU A 803 -43.49 13.91 -3.39
CA LEU A 803 -44.55 13.13 -2.76
C LEU A 803 -45.33 13.98 -1.73
N LEU A 804 -44.63 14.72 -0.88
CA LEU A 804 -45.24 15.59 0.13
C LEU A 804 -46.11 16.67 -0.50
N TRP A 805 -45.66 17.31 -1.58
CA TRP A 805 -46.45 18.28 -2.33
C TRP A 805 -47.73 17.64 -2.87
N THR A 806 -47.61 16.50 -3.55
CA THR A 806 -48.74 15.75 -4.09
C THR A 806 -49.76 15.37 -3.01
N HIS A 807 -49.29 14.82 -1.88
CA HIS A 807 -50.16 14.43 -0.76
C HIS A 807 -50.81 15.65 -0.09
N THR A 808 -50.06 16.74 0.08
CA THR A 808 -50.58 18.00 0.66
C THR A 808 -51.66 18.62 -0.21
N LEU A 809 -51.50 18.60 -1.54
CA LEU A 809 -52.56 19.01 -2.47
C LEU A 809 -53.81 18.13 -2.35
N THR A 810 -53.68 16.81 -2.25
CA THR A 810 -54.82 15.90 -2.04
C THR A 810 -55.58 16.25 -0.75
N VAL A 811 -54.87 16.44 0.36
CA VAL A 811 -55.45 16.85 1.64
C VAL A 811 -56.16 18.21 1.53
N LEU A 812 -55.56 19.18 0.84
CA LEU A 812 -56.19 20.49 0.61
C LEU A 812 -57.43 20.39 -0.27
N VAL A 813 -57.45 19.54 -1.30
CA VAL A 813 -58.64 19.29 -2.15
C VAL A 813 -59.77 18.67 -1.33
N GLU A 814 -59.49 17.65 -0.51
CA GLU A 814 -60.48 17.02 0.36
C GLU A 814 -61.06 18.01 1.38
N VAL A 815 -60.19 18.79 2.03
CA VAL A 815 -60.61 19.80 3.01
C VAL A 815 -61.38 20.93 2.34
N ALA A 816 -60.94 21.45 1.19
CA ALA A 816 -61.66 22.49 0.43
C ALA A 816 -63.06 22.01 0.01
N ALA A 817 -63.17 20.78 -0.52
CA ALA A 817 -64.47 20.18 -0.87
C ALA A 817 -65.42 20.10 0.34
N SER A 818 -64.91 19.81 1.54
CA SER A 818 -65.70 19.79 2.78
C SER A 818 -66.15 21.17 3.27
N GLN A 819 -65.46 22.25 2.90
CA GLN A 819 -65.67 23.61 3.42
C GLN A 819 -66.32 24.60 2.43
N ARG A 820 -66.82 24.12 1.28
CA ARG A 820 -67.38 24.94 0.19
C ARG A 820 -68.45 25.97 0.60
N SER A 821 -69.17 25.73 1.71
CA SER A 821 -70.20 26.63 2.24
C SER A 821 -69.67 27.79 3.09
N CYS A 822 -68.37 27.80 3.44
CA CYS A 822 -67.74 28.80 4.30
C CYS A 822 -66.66 29.60 3.55
N PRO A 823 -66.96 30.83 3.08
CA PRO A 823 -66.00 31.66 2.35
C PRO A 823 -64.76 32.01 3.17
N LEU A 824 -64.89 32.19 4.49
CA LEU A 824 -63.77 32.46 5.40
C LEU A 824 -62.81 31.28 5.50
N ALA A 825 -63.32 30.04 5.57
CA ALA A 825 -62.48 28.84 5.56
C ALA A 825 -61.76 28.69 4.21
N SER A 826 -62.46 28.93 3.10
CA SER A 826 -61.88 28.86 1.75
C SER A 826 -60.84 29.96 1.50
N SER A 827 -61.05 31.17 2.04
CA SER A 827 -60.06 32.26 2.03
C SER A 827 -58.79 31.89 2.81
N ARG A 828 -58.92 31.27 3.98
CA ARG A 828 -57.78 30.72 4.74
C ARG A 828 -57.05 29.63 3.95
N LEU A 829 -57.77 28.68 3.33
CA LEU A 829 -57.18 27.64 2.50
C LEU A 829 -56.45 28.20 1.27
N LYS A 830 -56.93 29.30 0.67
CA LYS A 830 -56.23 30.02 -0.40
C LYS A 830 -54.88 30.58 0.07
N VAL A 831 -54.85 31.25 1.22
CA VAL A 831 -53.61 31.78 1.82
C VAL A 831 -52.65 30.64 2.19
N VAL A 832 -53.18 29.51 2.69
CA VAL A 832 -52.40 28.29 2.95
C VAL A 832 -51.76 27.76 1.67
N LEU A 833 -52.51 27.65 0.57
CA LEU A 833 -51.99 27.16 -0.70
C LEU A 833 -50.84 28.03 -1.24
N GLN A 834 -50.98 29.36 -1.18
CA GLN A 834 -49.96 30.32 -1.64
C GLN A 834 -48.68 30.28 -0.79
N ASN A 835 -48.81 30.17 0.54
CA ASN A 835 -47.64 30.06 1.42
C ASN A 835 -46.94 28.71 1.27
N LEU A 836 -47.69 27.63 1.01
CA LEU A 836 -47.12 26.31 0.74
C LEU A 836 -46.41 26.27 -0.62
N GLU A 837 -46.92 26.94 -1.65
CA GLU A 837 -46.22 27.12 -2.93
C GLU A 837 -44.84 27.75 -2.72
N ILE A 838 -44.76 28.87 -1.98
CA ILE A 838 -43.50 29.53 -1.62
C ILE A 838 -42.59 28.60 -0.80
N CYS A 839 -43.16 27.89 0.18
CA CYS A 839 -42.43 26.97 1.05
C CYS A 839 -41.79 25.79 0.29
N PHE A 840 -42.52 25.18 -0.64
CA PHE A 840 -42.01 24.07 -1.45
C PHE A 840 -41.15 24.52 -2.63
N TYR A 841 -41.25 25.78 -3.08
CA TYR A 841 -40.31 26.39 -4.03
C TYR A 841 -38.96 26.72 -3.38
N ALA A 842 -38.97 27.20 -2.14
CA ALA A 842 -37.79 27.49 -1.31
C ALA A 842 -36.68 28.27 -2.05
N GLU A 843 -37.04 29.40 -2.67
CA GLU A 843 -36.12 30.28 -3.43
C GLU A 843 -35.33 29.56 -4.55
N GLY A 844 -35.88 28.48 -5.11
CA GLY A 844 -35.23 27.66 -6.12
C GLY A 844 -34.39 26.50 -5.57
N CYS A 845 -34.30 26.34 -4.25
CA CYS A 845 -33.68 25.17 -3.60
C CYS A 845 -34.65 23.99 -3.43
N GLY A 846 -35.95 24.19 -3.68
CA GLY A 846 -37.01 23.19 -3.51
C GLY A 846 -37.44 22.53 -4.83
N LEU A 847 -38.76 22.47 -5.05
CA LEU A 847 -39.36 21.98 -6.29
C LEU A 847 -39.40 23.07 -7.36
N PRO A 848 -39.12 22.75 -8.64
CA PRO A 848 -39.23 23.71 -9.73
C PRO A 848 -40.70 24.05 -10.04
N PRO A 849 -41.00 25.20 -10.67
CA PRO A 849 -42.37 25.65 -10.93
C PRO A 849 -43.21 24.61 -11.71
N GLU A 850 -42.59 23.90 -12.66
CA GLU A 850 -43.25 22.87 -13.46
C GLU A 850 -43.74 21.67 -12.62
N ALA A 851 -43.07 21.38 -11.50
CA ALA A 851 -43.47 20.34 -10.55
C ALA A 851 -44.48 20.85 -9.51
N LEU A 852 -44.51 22.16 -9.25
CA LEU A 852 -45.47 22.79 -8.34
C LEU A 852 -46.83 23.00 -9.02
N HIS A 853 -46.84 23.65 -10.19
CA HIS A 853 -48.03 24.08 -10.94
C HIS A 853 -48.73 22.95 -11.71
N THR A 854 -48.86 21.79 -11.07
CA THR A 854 -49.62 20.64 -11.55
C THR A 854 -51.08 21.01 -11.90
N ALA A 855 -51.72 20.21 -12.75
CA ALA A 855 -53.14 20.38 -13.05
C ALA A 855 -54.02 20.40 -11.79
N THR A 856 -53.66 19.60 -10.77
CA THR A 856 -54.33 19.57 -9.46
C THR A 856 -54.18 20.90 -8.70
N PHE A 857 -52.96 21.46 -8.64
CA PHE A 857 -52.71 22.77 -8.02
C PHE A 857 -53.56 23.86 -8.71
N GLN A 858 -53.50 23.94 -10.04
CA GLN A 858 -54.22 24.97 -10.79
C GLN A 858 -55.75 24.82 -10.67
N ALA A 859 -56.26 23.58 -10.61
CA ALA A 859 -57.68 23.32 -10.38
C ALA A 859 -58.10 23.73 -8.97
N LEU A 860 -57.33 23.37 -7.94
CA LEU A 860 -57.57 23.75 -6.55
C LEU A 860 -57.51 25.28 -6.36
N GLN A 861 -56.52 25.96 -6.97
CA GLN A 861 -56.40 27.41 -6.93
C GLN A 861 -57.65 28.08 -7.49
N ARG A 862 -58.12 27.66 -8.68
CA ARG A 862 -59.35 28.20 -9.29
C ARG A 862 -60.61 27.91 -8.45
N ASP A 863 -60.71 26.71 -7.87
CA ASP A 863 -61.85 26.35 -7.01
C ASP A 863 -61.86 27.19 -5.72
N LEU A 864 -60.72 27.35 -5.05
CA LEU A 864 -60.58 28.23 -3.87
C LEU A 864 -60.79 29.72 -4.21
N GLU A 865 -60.37 30.19 -5.38
CA GLU A 865 -60.64 31.55 -5.87
C GLU A 865 -62.11 31.83 -6.19
N LEU A 866 -62.91 30.79 -6.45
CA LEU A 866 -64.37 30.89 -6.51
C LEU A 866 -64.96 30.81 -5.11
N GLN A 867 -64.60 29.80 -4.31
CA GLN A 867 -65.15 29.57 -2.97
C GLN A 867 -64.93 30.76 -2.02
N ALA A 868 -63.77 31.42 -2.09
CA ALA A 868 -63.42 32.59 -1.29
C ALA A 868 -64.01 33.92 -1.81
N ALA A 869 -64.53 33.97 -3.04
CA ALA A 869 -65.08 35.20 -3.63
C ALA A 869 -66.37 35.65 -2.93
N SER A 870 -66.66 36.95 -2.92
CA SER A 870 -67.94 37.46 -2.41
C SER A 870 -69.11 36.97 -3.26
N SER A 871 -70.33 37.00 -2.74
CA SER A 871 -71.50 36.55 -3.52
C SER A 871 -71.78 37.46 -4.72
N GLN A 872 -71.42 38.75 -4.61
CA GLN A 872 -71.48 39.72 -5.70
C GLN A 872 -70.46 39.41 -6.79
N GLU A 873 -69.20 39.14 -6.41
CA GLU A 873 -68.14 38.68 -7.33
C GLU A 873 -68.50 37.37 -8.04
N LEU A 874 -69.19 36.45 -7.36
CA LEU A 874 -69.68 35.21 -7.99
C LEU A 874 -70.77 35.49 -9.01
N ILE A 875 -71.77 36.32 -8.69
CA ILE A 875 -72.81 36.73 -9.64
C ILE A 875 -72.18 37.42 -10.86
N GLN A 876 -71.18 38.28 -10.64
CA GLN A 876 -70.40 38.93 -11.70
C GLN A 876 -69.66 37.92 -12.59
N LYS A 877 -68.94 36.96 -11.98
CA LYS A 877 -68.24 35.86 -12.70
C LYS A 877 -69.22 34.96 -13.48
N TYR A 878 -70.44 34.75 -12.99
CA TYR A 878 -71.48 34.03 -13.72
C TYR A 878 -71.86 34.75 -15.02
N PHE A 879 -72.12 36.06 -14.98
CA PHE A 879 -72.43 36.81 -16.20
C PHE A 879 -71.24 36.87 -17.17
N CYS A 880 -70.00 37.01 -16.66
CA CYS A 880 -68.80 36.85 -17.50
C CYS A 880 -68.78 35.49 -18.23
N SER A 881 -69.07 34.39 -17.52
CA SER A 881 -69.15 33.03 -18.09
C SER A 881 -70.22 32.94 -19.20
N ARG A 882 -71.43 33.47 -18.95
CA ARG A 882 -72.54 33.48 -19.92
C ARG A 882 -72.22 34.30 -21.18
N ILE A 883 -71.63 35.48 -21.02
CA ILE A 883 -71.18 36.33 -22.15
C ILE A 883 -70.13 35.58 -22.98
N GLN A 884 -69.15 34.93 -22.34
CA GLN A 884 -68.13 34.14 -23.04
C GLN A 884 -68.72 32.92 -23.77
N GLN A 885 -69.73 32.25 -23.20
CA GLN A 885 -70.43 31.15 -23.86
C GLN A 885 -71.09 31.62 -25.16
N GLN A 886 -71.77 32.78 -25.15
CA GLN A 886 -72.45 33.32 -26.33
C GLN A 886 -71.48 33.85 -27.41
N VAL A 887 -70.34 34.43 -27.03
CA VAL A 887 -69.31 34.88 -27.98
C VAL A 887 -68.66 33.71 -28.74
N ARG A 888 -68.66 32.50 -28.17
CA ARG A 888 -68.12 31.29 -28.83
C ARG A 888 -69.05 30.67 -29.89
N LEU A 889 -70.27 31.16 -30.05
CA LEU A 889 -71.20 30.65 -31.06
C LEU A 889 -70.84 31.17 -32.47
N PRO A 890 -70.84 30.32 -33.52
CA PRO A 890 -70.37 30.71 -34.87
C PRO A 890 -71.03 31.96 -35.45
N SER A 891 -72.31 32.20 -35.15
CA SER A 891 -73.10 33.33 -35.66
C SER A 891 -72.72 34.69 -35.04
N SER A 892 -71.84 34.73 -34.05
CA SER A 892 -71.52 35.90 -33.22
C SER A 892 -70.50 36.87 -33.84
N ALA A 893 -70.26 36.80 -35.17
CA ALA A 893 -69.13 37.42 -35.86
C ALA A 893 -68.97 38.95 -35.67
N VAL A 894 -70.05 39.67 -35.36
CA VAL A 894 -70.02 41.13 -35.09
C VAL A 894 -69.52 41.45 -33.68
N LEU A 895 -69.79 40.59 -32.68
CA LEU A 895 -69.26 40.77 -31.31
C LEU A 895 -67.74 40.56 -31.25
N THR A 896 -67.21 39.64 -32.06
CA THR A 896 -65.78 39.29 -32.07
C THR A 896 -64.90 40.47 -32.48
N ALA A 897 -65.35 41.28 -33.45
CA ALA A 897 -64.58 42.40 -34.02
C ALA A 897 -64.45 43.63 -33.10
N HIS A 898 -65.10 43.65 -31.93
CA HIS A 898 -65.05 44.77 -30.97
C HIS A 898 -64.52 44.36 -29.57
N LEU A 899 -64.05 43.11 -29.42
CA LEU A 899 -63.46 42.59 -28.18
C LEU A 899 -61.92 42.47 -28.21
N GLU A 900 -61.29 42.72 -29.36
CA GLU A 900 -59.83 42.86 -29.50
C GLU A 900 -59.38 44.26 -29.05
N PRO A 901 -59.28 44.47 -27.72
CA PRO A 901 -57.92 44.48 -27.14
C PRO A 901 -57.79 43.67 -25.83
N CYS A 902 -58.78 42.86 -25.44
CA CYS A 902 -58.80 42.21 -24.12
C CYS A 902 -58.22 40.78 -24.05
N LEU A 903 -57.61 40.25 -25.11
CA LEU A 903 -57.21 38.82 -25.19
C LEU A 903 -55.69 38.54 -25.09
N THR A 904 -54.82 39.54 -24.93
CA THR A 904 -53.36 39.35 -24.97
C THR A 904 -52.62 39.52 -23.63
N ARG A 905 -52.83 38.55 -22.73
CA ARG A 905 -51.88 38.08 -21.69
C ARG A 905 -52.54 36.83 -21.06
N SER A 906 -52.17 35.59 -21.35
CA SER A 906 -50.86 35.07 -21.78
C SER A 906 -50.94 33.77 -22.62
N ALA A 907 -50.43 33.82 -23.85
CA ALA A 907 -49.85 32.68 -24.59
C ALA A 907 -49.00 33.25 -25.75
N PRO A 908 -47.85 32.65 -26.11
CA PRO A 908 -47.04 33.13 -27.22
C PRO A 908 -47.65 32.77 -28.59
N ALA A 909 -47.28 33.52 -29.61
CA ALA A 909 -47.74 33.35 -30.98
C ALA A 909 -47.03 32.21 -31.72
N ASP A 910 -47.71 31.62 -32.71
CA ASP A 910 -47.11 31.43 -34.04
C ASP A 910 -48.19 31.36 -35.14
N THR A 911 -48.03 32.25 -36.12
CA THR A 911 -48.71 32.37 -37.44
C THR A 911 -48.25 31.28 -38.43
N ALA A 912 -48.92 30.88 -39.52
CA ALA A 912 -50.20 31.21 -40.21
C ALA A 912 -50.59 29.96 -41.09
N HIS A 913 -51.50 29.93 -42.10
CA HIS A 913 -52.22 30.95 -42.87
C HIS A 913 -53.52 30.40 -43.52
N ALA A 914 -53.99 31.00 -44.63
CA ALA A 914 -55.27 30.77 -45.32
C ALA A 914 -55.14 29.83 -46.57
N PRO A 915 -56.20 29.42 -47.33
CA PRO A 915 -57.52 30.08 -47.48
C PRO A 915 -58.80 29.20 -47.49
N HIS A 916 -59.96 29.90 -47.52
CA HIS A 916 -61.34 29.39 -47.62
C HIS A 916 -61.63 28.52 -48.87
N PRO A 917 -62.70 27.68 -48.82
CA PRO A 917 -64.01 28.13 -49.31
C PRO A 917 -65.24 27.83 -48.41
N GLN A 918 -66.15 28.80 -48.37
CA GLN A 918 -67.63 28.75 -48.29
C GLN A 918 -68.39 27.61 -47.56
N ALA A 919 -69.19 28.05 -46.59
CA ALA A 919 -70.60 27.70 -46.34
C ALA A 919 -71.03 26.24 -46.06
N GLU A 920 -71.25 25.94 -44.78
CA GLU A 920 -72.47 25.30 -44.25
C GLU A 920 -72.54 25.56 -42.74
N THR A 921 -73.40 26.48 -42.28
CA THR A 921 -73.51 26.88 -40.87
C THR A 921 -74.82 26.39 -40.23
N THR A 922 -74.76 25.25 -39.57
CA THR A 922 -75.81 24.74 -38.67
C THR A 922 -75.45 25.05 -37.20
N SER A 923 -75.97 26.13 -36.62
CA SER A 923 -76.12 26.30 -35.14
C SER A 923 -76.87 27.59 -34.72
N GLU A 924 -78.08 27.85 -35.22
CA GLU A 924 -79.03 28.82 -34.62
C GLU A 924 -80.31 28.09 -34.14
N GLU A 925 -80.15 26.96 -33.44
CA GLU A 925 -81.25 26.04 -33.06
C GLU A 925 -82.30 26.65 -32.11
N LEU A 926 -81.97 27.75 -31.43
CA LEU A 926 -82.87 28.50 -30.53
C LEU A 926 -83.27 29.87 -31.10
N GLY A 927 -82.84 30.19 -32.32
CA GLY A 927 -83.00 31.52 -32.91
C GLY A 927 -82.00 32.58 -32.43
N ALA A 928 -82.21 33.81 -32.87
CA ALA A 928 -81.35 34.95 -32.57
C ALA A 928 -82.10 36.28 -32.59
N VAL A 929 -81.64 37.23 -31.77
CA VAL A 929 -82.19 38.58 -31.59
C VAL A 929 -81.23 39.63 -32.16
N THR A 930 -81.76 40.61 -32.89
CA THR A 930 -80.97 41.69 -33.50
C THR A 930 -81.25 43.01 -32.76
N VAL A 931 -80.20 43.64 -32.26
CA VAL A 931 -80.28 44.85 -31.42
C VAL A 931 -79.23 45.88 -31.84
N LYS A 932 -79.55 47.17 -31.72
CA LYS A 932 -78.56 48.26 -31.67
C LYS A 932 -78.51 48.79 -30.24
N ALA A 933 -77.32 49.15 -29.77
CA ALA A 933 -77.17 49.84 -28.50
C ALA A 933 -76.14 50.96 -28.63
N SER A 934 -76.43 52.09 -27.99
CA SER A 934 -75.49 53.22 -27.88
C SER A 934 -75.64 53.88 -26.52
N TYR A 935 -74.55 54.45 -26.02
CA TYR A 935 -74.53 55.14 -24.74
C TYR A 935 -74.23 56.63 -24.95
N ARG A 936 -75.13 57.49 -24.48
CA ARG A 936 -74.98 58.94 -24.49
C ARG A 936 -74.43 59.39 -23.14
N ALA A 937 -73.12 59.60 -23.08
CA ALA A 937 -72.41 60.00 -21.87
C ALA A 937 -72.88 61.35 -21.29
N SER A 938 -73.30 62.29 -22.15
CA SER A 938 -73.83 63.60 -21.77
C SER A 938 -75.18 63.55 -21.02
N GLU A 939 -75.98 62.51 -21.24
CA GLU A 939 -77.27 62.28 -20.59
C GLU A 939 -77.24 61.13 -19.56
N GLN A 940 -76.08 60.46 -19.39
CA GLN A 940 -75.92 59.21 -18.63
C GLN A 940 -76.98 58.17 -19.02
N LYS A 941 -77.07 57.88 -20.32
CA LYS A 941 -78.24 57.22 -20.92
C LYS A 941 -77.84 56.13 -21.91
N LEU A 942 -78.24 54.90 -21.61
CA LEU A 942 -78.14 53.77 -22.54
C LEU A 942 -79.42 53.70 -23.38
N ARG A 943 -79.30 53.88 -24.70
CA ARG A 943 -80.36 53.68 -25.68
C ARG A 943 -80.19 52.31 -26.34
N VAL A 944 -81.27 51.55 -26.39
CA VAL A 944 -81.33 50.19 -26.97
C VAL A 944 -82.47 50.15 -27.98
N GLU A 945 -82.18 49.82 -29.23
CA GLU A 945 -83.19 49.61 -30.27
C GLU A 945 -83.25 48.11 -30.57
N LEU A 946 -84.34 47.47 -30.16
CA LEU A 946 -84.59 46.06 -30.43
C LEU A 946 -85.29 45.95 -31.79
N LEU A 947 -84.59 45.40 -32.78
CA LEU A 947 -85.06 45.40 -34.17
C LEU A 947 -85.95 44.19 -34.43
N SER A 948 -85.41 42.99 -34.20
CA SER A 948 -86.11 41.74 -34.53
C SER A 948 -85.62 40.55 -33.72
N ALA A 949 -86.43 39.51 -33.65
CA ALA A 949 -85.97 38.15 -33.40
C ALA A 949 -86.24 37.28 -34.63
N SER A 950 -85.59 36.11 -34.71
CA SER A 950 -85.64 35.26 -35.90
C SER A 950 -85.30 33.82 -35.59
N SER A 951 -85.99 32.90 -36.28
CA SER A 951 -85.83 31.45 -36.14
C SER A 951 -86.13 30.96 -34.73
N LEU A 952 -87.13 31.56 -34.09
CA LEU A 952 -87.58 31.18 -32.75
C LEU A 952 -88.22 29.79 -32.74
N LEU A 953 -88.25 29.16 -31.57
CA LEU A 953 -88.87 27.85 -31.39
C LEU A 953 -90.40 27.97 -31.34
N PRO A 954 -91.16 27.12 -32.06
CA PRO A 954 -92.60 27.05 -31.90
C PRO A 954 -92.96 26.29 -30.62
N LEU A 955 -93.16 27.00 -29.51
CA LEU A 955 -93.52 26.40 -28.21
C LEU A 955 -95.03 26.11 -28.11
N ASP A 956 -95.83 26.84 -28.87
CA ASP A 956 -97.28 26.77 -28.86
C ASP A 956 -97.81 25.51 -29.57
N SER A 957 -98.96 24.98 -29.14
CA SER A 957 -99.56 23.74 -29.67
C SER A 957 -99.95 23.80 -31.15
N ASN A 958 -99.84 24.98 -31.76
CA ASN A 958 -100.23 25.30 -33.12
C ASN A 958 -99.04 25.37 -34.11
N GLY A 959 -97.80 25.19 -33.65
CA GLY A 959 -96.60 25.28 -34.48
C GLY A 959 -96.06 26.71 -34.71
N SER A 960 -96.38 27.64 -33.82
CA SER A 960 -95.82 29.00 -33.76
C SER A 960 -95.56 29.39 -32.28
N SER A 961 -95.34 30.67 -32.00
CA SER A 961 -95.25 31.25 -30.65
C SER A 961 -95.78 32.70 -30.66
N ASP A 962 -96.13 33.23 -29.50
CA ASP A 962 -96.56 34.62 -29.26
C ASP A 962 -95.42 35.45 -28.57
N PRO A 963 -94.22 35.64 -29.19
CA PRO A 963 -93.02 36.12 -28.50
C PRO A 963 -93.06 37.59 -28.03
N PHE A 964 -92.35 37.84 -26.93
CA PHE A 964 -91.91 39.16 -26.47
C PHE A 964 -90.54 39.10 -25.80
N VAL A 965 -89.86 40.24 -25.67
CA VAL A 965 -88.52 40.32 -25.08
C VAL A 965 -88.53 41.18 -23.83
N GLN A 966 -88.07 40.62 -22.71
CA GLN A 966 -87.78 41.33 -21.47
C GLN A 966 -86.31 41.76 -21.44
N LEU A 967 -86.07 43.07 -21.36
CA LEU A 967 -84.77 43.72 -21.28
C LEU A 967 -84.44 44.06 -19.82
N THR A 968 -83.29 43.59 -19.34
CA THR A 968 -82.81 43.80 -17.97
C THR A 968 -81.32 44.14 -17.94
N LEU A 969 -80.89 44.99 -17.01
CA LEU A 969 -79.47 45.26 -16.77
C LEU A 969 -79.00 44.42 -15.58
N GLU A 970 -77.92 43.68 -15.78
CA GLU A 970 -77.36 42.72 -14.84
C GLU A 970 -75.85 42.97 -14.67
N PRO A 971 -75.25 42.71 -13.49
CA PRO A 971 -75.87 42.14 -12.30
C PRO A 971 -76.68 43.16 -11.48
N ARG A 972 -77.83 42.74 -10.93
CA ARG A 972 -78.77 43.64 -10.21
C ARG A 972 -78.19 44.48 -9.07
N HIS A 973 -77.12 44.08 -8.39
CA HIS A 973 -76.51 44.90 -7.33
C HIS A 973 -75.76 46.13 -7.87
N GLU A 974 -75.34 46.11 -9.14
CA GLU A 974 -74.78 47.27 -9.85
C GLU A 974 -75.87 48.18 -10.44
N PHE A 975 -77.08 47.65 -10.61
CA PHE A 975 -78.23 48.32 -11.25
C PHE A 975 -79.52 48.25 -10.39
N PRO A 976 -79.49 48.57 -9.08
CA PRO A 976 -80.56 48.21 -8.14
C PRO A 976 -81.88 48.96 -8.35
N GLU A 977 -81.86 50.15 -8.97
CA GLU A 977 -83.04 51.02 -9.15
C GLU A 977 -83.76 50.82 -10.49
N LEU A 978 -83.27 49.92 -11.35
CA LEU A 978 -83.78 49.75 -12.72
C LEU A 978 -84.76 48.59 -12.84
N ALA A 979 -86.02 48.93 -13.13
CA ALA A 979 -87.03 47.94 -13.47
C ALA A 979 -86.77 47.31 -14.86
N PRO A 980 -87.14 46.03 -15.06
CA PRO A 980 -87.20 45.43 -16.40
C PRO A 980 -88.07 46.24 -17.36
N ARG A 981 -87.73 46.19 -18.66
CA ARG A 981 -88.58 46.69 -19.75
C ARG A 981 -89.03 45.50 -20.61
N GLU A 982 -90.19 45.60 -21.23
CA GLU A 982 -90.76 44.53 -22.06
C GLU A 982 -91.30 45.13 -23.36
N THR A 983 -91.19 44.36 -24.45
CA THR A 983 -91.78 44.70 -25.76
C THR A 983 -93.29 44.45 -25.79
N GLN A 984 -93.92 44.86 -26.87
CA GLN A 984 -95.20 44.32 -27.28
C GLN A 984 -95.09 42.81 -27.61
N LYS A 985 -96.23 42.13 -27.55
CA LYS A 985 -96.38 40.68 -27.75
C LYS A 985 -96.86 40.43 -29.18
N HIS A 986 -96.01 39.81 -30.00
CA HIS A 986 -96.29 39.50 -31.40
C HIS A 986 -96.98 38.15 -31.46
N LYS A 987 -98.08 38.00 -32.23
CA LYS A 987 -98.85 36.76 -32.22
C LYS A 987 -98.52 35.84 -33.38
N LYS A 988 -98.25 34.57 -33.08
CA LYS A 988 -97.99 33.48 -34.03
C LYS A 988 -96.87 33.80 -35.02
N ASP A 989 -95.77 34.35 -34.52
CA ASP A 989 -94.66 34.84 -35.33
C ASP A 989 -93.31 34.34 -34.79
N LEU A 990 -92.58 33.56 -35.57
CA LEU A 990 -91.24 33.05 -35.22
C LEU A 990 -90.11 33.98 -35.69
N HIS A 991 -90.45 35.09 -36.36
CA HIS A 991 -89.54 36.10 -36.87
C HIS A 991 -90.03 37.54 -36.58
N PRO A 992 -90.40 37.87 -35.33
CA PRO A 992 -91.04 39.14 -35.00
C PRO A 992 -90.11 40.32 -35.28
N LEU A 993 -90.66 41.33 -35.96
CA LEU A 993 -90.07 42.66 -36.10
C LEU A 993 -90.65 43.55 -34.98
N PHE A 994 -89.82 43.88 -33.98
CA PHE A 994 -90.22 44.72 -32.86
C PHE A 994 -90.07 46.21 -33.22
N ASP A 995 -88.91 46.60 -33.75
CA ASP A 995 -88.48 48.00 -33.98
C ASP A 995 -88.76 48.95 -32.79
N GLU A 996 -88.61 48.44 -31.57
CA GLU A 996 -88.88 49.16 -30.32
C GLU A 996 -87.60 49.80 -29.73
N THR A 997 -87.73 51.02 -29.20
CA THR A 997 -86.62 51.75 -28.57
C THR A 997 -86.83 51.88 -27.06
N PHE A 998 -85.86 51.40 -26.29
CA PHE A 998 -85.79 51.47 -24.84
C PHE A 998 -84.66 52.38 -24.38
N GLU A 999 -84.90 53.09 -23.27
CA GLU A 999 -83.94 54.03 -22.71
C GLU A 999 -83.77 53.77 -21.20
N PHE A 1000 -82.52 53.61 -20.77
CA PHE A 1000 -82.12 53.39 -19.37
C PHE A 1000 -81.22 54.54 -18.92
N LEU A 1001 -81.56 55.16 -17.79
CA LEU A 1001 -80.70 56.16 -17.13
C LEU A 1001 -79.71 55.41 -16.23
N VAL A 1002 -78.43 55.41 -16.62
CA VAL A 1002 -77.37 54.64 -15.97
C VAL A 1002 -76.04 55.41 -16.01
N PRO A 1003 -75.31 55.55 -14.89
CA PRO A 1003 -73.95 56.05 -14.90
C PRO A 1003 -73.00 55.12 -15.70
N ALA A 1004 -71.88 55.66 -16.19
CA ALA A 1004 -70.94 54.90 -17.00
C ALA A 1004 -70.12 53.89 -16.17
N GLU A 1005 -69.83 54.20 -14.90
CA GLU A 1005 -68.92 53.38 -14.06
C GLU A 1005 -69.44 51.94 -13.83
N PRO A 1006 -70.72 51.70 -13.46
CA PRO A 1006 -71.23 50.33 -13.33
C PRO A 1006 -71.27 49.58 -14.68
N CYS A 1007 -71.50 50.29 -15.79
CA CYS A 1007 -71.51 49.72 -17.14
C CYS A 1007 -70.11 49.27 -17.63
N GLN A 1008 -69.03 49.78 -17.04
CA GLN A 1008 -67.65 49.41 -17.36
C GLN A 1008 -67.14 48.21 -16.54
N LYS A 1009 -67.84 47.80 -15.47
CA LYS A 1009 -67.45 46.63 -14.66
C LYS A 1009 -67.54 45.34 -15.48
N ASP A 1010 -66.64 44.41 -15.20
CA ASP A 1010 -66.70 43.06 -15.77
C ASP A 1010 -68.05 42.40 -15.48
N GLY A 1011 -68.59 41.64 -16.41
CA GLY A 1011 -69.87 40.95 -16.25
C GLY A 1011 -71.11 41.83 -16.36
N ALA A 1012 -70.97 43.16 -16.41
CA ALA A 1012 -72.09 44.07 -16.66
C ALA A 1012 -72.64 43.86 -18.09
N CYS A 1013 -73.93 43.51 -18.19
CA CYS A 1013 -74.59 43.23 -19.46
C CYS A 1013 -76.06 43.69 -19.49
N LEU A 1014 -76.54 43.95 -20.70
CA LEU A 1014 -77.96 43.95 -21.02
C LEU A 1014 -78.37 42.51 -21.33
N LEU A 1015 -79.22 41.94 -20.48
CA LEU A 1015 -79.83 40.63 -20.64
C LEU A 1015 -81.20 40.78 -21.31
N LEU A 1016 -81.30 40.26 -22.53
CA LEU A 1016 -82.51 40.08 -23.32
C LEU A 1016 -83.05 38.67 -23.03
N THR A 1017 -84.24 38.57 -22.44
CA THR A 1017 -84.92 37.29 -22.16
C THR A 1017 -86.13 37.20 -23.09
N VAL A 1018 -86.13 36.26 -24.03
CA VAL A 1018 -87.24 36.04 -24.96
C VAL A 1018 -88.19 35.02 -24.37
N LEU A 1019 -89.47 35.35 -24.36
CA LEU A 1019 -90.55 34.62 -23.70
C LEU A 1019 -91.74 34.49 -24.65
N ASP A 1020 -92.37 33.32 -24.66
CA ASP A 1020 -93.63 33.08 -25.36
C ASP A 1020 -94.79 33.47 -24.41
N HIS A 1021 -95.77 34.25 -24.89
CA HIS A 1021 -96.87 34.69 -24.04
C HIS A 1021 -98.05 33.72 -23.97
N ASP A 1022 -98.19 33.11 -22.80
CA ASP A 1022 -99.29 32.19 -22.52
C ASP A 1022 -100.53 32.88 -21.94
N THR A 1023 -101.70 32.60 -22.52
CA THR A 1023 -102.98 33.13 -21.98
C THR A 1023 -103.52 32.33 -20.80
N LEU A 1024 -103.03 31.11 -20.58
CA LEU A 1024 -103.47 30.17 -19.53
C LEU A 1024 -102.27 29.46 -18.88
N GLY A 1025 -101.26 30.21 -18.47
CA GLY A 1025 -100.04 29.65 -17.90
C GLY A 1025 -99.16 30.68 -17.21
N ALA A 1026 -97.87 30.36 -17.13
CA ALA A 1026 -96.80 31.33 -16.95
C ALA A 1026 -96.00 31.33 -18.25
N ASP A 1027 -95.61 32.51 -18.73
CA ASP A 1027 -94.89 32.67 -20.00
C ASP A 1027 -93.66 31.75 -20.10
N ASP A 1028 -93.55 31.02 -21.21
CA ASP A 1028 -92.51 29.99 -21.43
C ASP A 1028 -91.21 30.61 -21.97
N LEU A 1029 -90.06 30.02 -21.63
CA LEU A 1029 -88.75 30.58 -21.97
C LEU A 1029 -88.26 30.07 -23.33
N GLU A 1030 -88.21 30.96 -24.31
CA GLU A 1030 -87.61 30.69 -25.62
C GLU A 1030 -86.07 30.80 -25.59
N GLY A 1031 -85.51 31.79 -24.87
CA GLY A 1031 -84.06 31.90 -24.73
C GLY A 1031 -83.53 33.17 -24.05
N GLU A 1032 -82.23 33.20 -23.74
CA GLU A 1032 -81.52 34.36 -23.22
C GLU A 1032 -80.38 34.82 -24.16
N ALA A 1033 -80.28 36.12 -24.39
CA ALA A 1033 -79.13 36.77 -25.04
C ALA A 1033 -78.53 37.86 -24.14
N PHE A 1034 -77.20 37.98 -24.16
CA PHE A 1034 -76.39 38.83 -23.29
C PHE A 1034 -75.55 39.79 -24.15
N LEU A 1035 -75.78 41.10 -24.02
CA LEU A 1035 -74.96 42.13 -24.64
C LEU A 1035 -74.03 42.75 -23.57
N PRO A 1036 -72.71 42.53 -23.62
CA PRO A 1036 -71.78 43.12 -22.64
C PRO A 1036 -71.77 44.66 -22.73
N LEU A 1037 -72.06 45.36 -21.63
CA LEU A 1037 -72.22 46.81 -21.67
C LEU A 1037 -70.94 47.52 -22.11
N ARG A 1038 -69.77 47.07 -21.65
CA ARG A 1038 -68.46 47.59 -22.08
C ARG A 1038 -68.21 47.63 -23.60
N SER A 1039 -68.94 46.85 -24.41
CA SER A 1039 -68.81 46.88 -25.88
C SER A 1039 -69.78 47.85 -26.56
N VAL A 1040 -70.66 48.53 -25.80
CA VAL A 1040 -71.63 49.47 -26.35
C VAL A 1040 -70.92 50.79 -26.72
N PRO A 1041 -71.02 51.25 -27.99
CA PRO A 1041 -70.42 52.50 -28.44
C PRO A 1041 -70.88 53.71 -27.61
N GLY A 1042 -69.92 54.56 -27.23
CA GLY A 1042 -70.15 55.80 -26.46
C GLY A 1042 -69.86 55.71 -24.95
N LEU A 1043 -69.59 54.51 -24.40
CA LEU A 1043 -69.22 54.36 -22.96
C LEU A 1043 -67.79 54.80 -22.61
N THR A 1044 -66.89 54.81 -23.59
CA THR A 1044 -65.44 55.04 -23.42
C THR A 1044 -64.93 56.32 -24.08
N GLY A 1045 -65.81 57.12 -24.69
CA GLY A 1045 -65.45 58.34 -25.43
C GLY A 1045 -66.44 59.49 -25.19
N THR A 1046 -65.98 60.71 -25.42
CA THR A 1046 -66.76 61.95 -25.21
C THR A 1046 -67.57 62.40 -26.43
N GLN A 1047 -67.53 61.66 -27.54
CA GLN A 1047 -68.27 61.94 -28.77
C GLN A 1047 -69.41 60.94 -28.96
N GLU A 1048 -70.55 61.40 -29.47
CA GLU A 1048 -71.67 60.50 -29.81
C GLU A 1048 -71.29 59.59 -30.99
N PRO A 1049 -71.61 58.29 -30.93
CA PRO A 1049 -71.29 57.36 -32.03
C PRO A 1049 -72.11 57.70 -33.28
N GLY A 1050 -71.42 57.90 -34.41
CA GLY A 1050 -72.06 58.34 -35.66
C GLY A 1050 -72.93 57.28 -36.34
N GLU A 1051 -72.44 56.04 -36.40
CA GLU A 1051 -73.20 54.88 -36.91
C GLU A 1051 -73.22 53.78 -35.84
N VAL A 1052 -74.41 53.39 -35.41
CA VAL A 1052 -74.59 52.37 -34.36
C VAL A 1052 -74.75 50.99 -35.04
N PRO A 1053 -73.82 50.05 -34.83
CA PRO A 1053 -73.86 48.75 -35.50
C PRO A 1053 -75.06 47.92 -35.05
N GLN A 1054 -75.64 47.17 -35.98
CA GLN A 1054 -76.61 46.12 -35.66
C GLN A 1054 -75.85 44.89 -35.16
N ILE A 1055 -76.20 44.42 -33.96
CA ILE A 1055 -75.59 43.28 -33.30
C ILE A 1055 -76.61 42.14 -33.29
N ARG A 1056 -76.31 41.05 -33.99
CA ARG A 1056 -77.08 39.80 -33.93
C ARG A 1056 -76.55 38.95 -32.77
N LEU A 1057 -77.43 38.60 -31.84
CA LEU A 1057 -77.14 37.86 -30.63
C LEU A 1057 -77.88 36.51 -30.68
N PRO A 1058 -77.18 35.37 -30.84
CA PRO A 1058 -77.82 34.06 -30.80
C PRO A 1058 -78.38 33.77 -29.39
N LEU A 1059 -79.57 33.15 -29.34
CA LEU A 1059 -80.22 32.80 -28.09
C LEU A 1059 -79.58 31.58 -27.44
N THR A 1060 -79.53 31.59 -26.11
CA THR A 1060 -78.91 30.53 -25.30
C THR A 1060 -79.81 30.15 -24.13
N TYR A 1061 -79.92 28.85 -23.87
CA TYR A 1061 -80.56 28.40 -22.63
C TYR A 1061 -79.63 28.48 -21.42
N PRO A 1062 -80.17 28.66 -20.19
CA PRO A 1062 -79.42 28.39 -18.96
C PRO A 1062 -78.92 26.94 -18.96
N ALA A 1063 -77.67 26.72 -18.57
CA ALA A 1063 -77.07 25.38 -18.59
C ALA A 1063 -77.87 24.39 -17.70
N PRO A 1064 -78.33 23.23 -18.24
CA PRO A 1064 -79.18 22.30 -17.49
C PRO A 1064 -78.43 21.62 -16.35
N ASN A 1065 -77.15 21.31 -16.56
CA ASN A 1065 -76.23 20.94 -15.49
C ASN A 1065 -75.73 22.22 -14.84
N GLY A 1066 -76.18 22.49 -13.61
CA GLY A 1066 -76.01 23.80 -12.96
C GLY A 1066 -74.55 24.25 -12.91
N ASP A 1067 -74.31 25.47 -13.39
CA ASP A 1067 -72.99 26.14 -13.39
C ASP A 1067 -72.30 26.02 -12.01
N PRO A 1068 -70.99 25.69 -11.92
CA PRO A 1068 -70.27 25.62 -10.65
C PRO A 1068 -70.44 26.87 -9.76
N ILE A 1069 -70.56 28.05 -10.37
CA ILE A 1069 -70.80 29.32 -9.68
C ILE A 1069 -72.21 29.36 -9.07
N LEU A 1070 -73.22 28.86 -9.78
CA LEU A 1070 -74.58 28.73 -9.25
C LEU A 1070 -74.66 27.71 -8.11
N GLN A 1071 -73.98 26.57 -8.22
CA GLN A 1071 -73.91 25.58 -7.15
C GLN A 1071 -73.27 26.15 -5.87
N LEU A 1072 -72.21 26.96 -6.05
CA LEU A 1072 -71.53 27.61 -4.94
C LEU A 1072 -72.41 28.67 -4.27
N LEU A 1073 -73.11 29.52 -5.05
CA LEU A 1073 -74.09 30.48 -4.53
C LEU A 1073 -75.27 29.77 -3.82
N GLU A 1074 -75.72 28.63 -4.33
CA GLU A 1074 -76.79 27.82 -3.73
C GLU A 1074 -76.40 27.27 -2.35
N SER A 1075 -75.12 26.96 -2.14
CA SER A 1075 -74.60 26.52 -0.84
C SER A 1075 -74.63 27.61 0.26
N ARG A 1076 -74.65 28.89 -0.12
CA ARG A 1076 -74.63 30.05 0.80
C ARG A 1076 -76.02 30.36 1.36
N LYS A 1077 -76.55 29.45 2.16
CA LYS A 1077 -77.93 29.52 2.72
C LYS A 1077 -78.20 30.76 3.59
N GLY A 1078 -77.16 31.35 4.19
CA GLY A 1078 -77.25 32.57 5.00
C GLY A 1078 -77.23 33.89 4.21
N ASP A 1079 -76.91 33.84 2.91
CA ASP A 1079 -76.78 35.03 2.06
C ASP A 1079 -78.07 35.27 1.27
N ARG A 1080 -78.77 36.38 1.58
CA ARG A 1080 -80.05 36.70 0.94
C ARG A 1080 -79.92 37.01 -0.55
N GLU A 1081 -78.82 37.63 -0.98
CA GLU A 1081 -78.62 38.01 -2.38
C GLU A 1081 -78.36 36.76 -3.23
N ALA A 1082 -77.45 35.90 -2.77
CA ALA A 1082 -77.14 34.62 -3.43
C ALA A 1082 -78.39 33.74 -3.58
N GLN A 1083 -79.21 33.61 -2.52
CA GLN A 1083 -80.41 32.77 -2.53
C GLN A 1083 -81.52 33.32 -3.44
N VAL A 1084 -81.66 34.65 -3.58
CA VAL A 1084 -82.61 35.25 -4.54
C VAL A 1084 -82.13 35.00 -5.98
N PHE A 1085 -80.85 35.22 -6.27
CA PHE A 1085 -80.27 35.00 -7.59
C PHE A 1085 -80.40 33.54 -8.05
N VAL A 1086 -80.05 32.59 -7.18
CA VAL A 1086 -80.13 31.15 -7.48
C VAL A 1086 -81.56 30.71 -7.79
N ARG A 1087 -82.55 31.17 -7.02
CA ARG A 1087 -83.97 30.84 -7.27
C ARG A 1087 -84.42 31.27 -8.67
N LEU A 1088 -84.11 32.51 -9.06
CA LEU A 1088 -84.45 33.03 -10.38
C LEU A 1088 -83.78 32.22 -11.50
N ARG A 1089 -82.50 31.89 -11.36
CA ARG A 1089 -81.75 31.14 -12.38
C ARG A 1089 -82.17 29.66 -12.45
N ARG A 1090 -82.53 29.04 -11.33
CA ARG A 1090 -83.12 27.68 -11.28
C ARG A 1090 -84.51 27.63 -11.91
N GLN A 1091 -85.34 28.66 -11.72
CA GLN A 1091 -86.65 28.78 -12.38
C GLN A 1091 -86.51 28.84 -13.90
N ARG A 1092 -85.64 29.73 -14.42
CA ARG A 1092 -85.37 29.85 -15.87
C ARG A 1092 -84.80 28.56 -16.48
N ALA A 1093 -83.87 27.90 -15.77
CA ALA A 1093 -83.33 26.61 -16.21
C ALA A 1093 -84.38 25.49 -16.27
N LYS A 1094 -85.36 25.50 -15.35
CA LYS A 1094 -86.48 24.56 -15.38
C LYS A 1094 -87.38 24.81 -16.61
N GLN A 1095 -87.75 26.06 -16.88
CA GLN A 1095 -88.51 26.44 -18.09
C GLN A 1095 -87.78 25.96 -19.35
N ALA A 1096 -86.50 26.34 -19.55
CA ALA A 1096 -85.69 25.88 -20.68
C ALA A 1096 -85.67 24.35 -20.85
N SER A 1097 -85.59 23.58 -19.76
CA SER A 1097 -85.55 22.11 -19.82
C SER A 1097 -86.85 21.46 -20.29
N GLN A 1098 -87.98 22.18 -20.28
CA GLN A 1098 -89.27 21.67 -20.74
C GLN A 1098 -89.39 21.72 -22.28
N HIS A 1099 -88.64 22.60 -22.95
CA HIS A 1099 -88.74 22.89 -24.39
C HIS A 1099 -87.43 22.69 -25.17
N ALA A 1100 -86.37 22.22 -24.52
CA ALA A 1100 -85.09 21.97 -25.17
C ALA A 1100 -85.20 20.91 -26.30
N PRO A 1101 -84.65 21.18 -27.51
CA PRO A 1101 -84.68 20.22 -28.62
C PRO A 1101 -83.95 18.93 -28.25
N ARG A 1102 -84.56 17.78 -28.56
CA ARG A 1102 -83.95 16.47 -28.29
C ARG A 1102 -82.94 16.16 -29.40
N PRO A 1103 -81.69 15.81 -29.08
CA PRO A 1103 -80.71 15.45 -30.09
C PRO A 1103 -81.11 14.13 -30.78
N GLY A 1104 -81.45 14.19 -32.08
CA GLY A 1104 -81.74 13.02 -32.90
C GLY A 1104 -83.18 12.86 -33.38
N GLN A 1105 -83.84 13.95 -33.82
CA GLN A 1105 -84.97 13.91 -34.75
C GLN A 1105 -84.74 14.88 -35.92
#